data_AF-A0A7Y8NZ94-F1
#
_entry.id   AF-A0A7Y8NZ94-F1
#
_cell.length_a   1.000
_cell.length_b   1.000
_cell.length_c   1.000
_cell.angle_alpha   90.00
_cell.angle_beta   90.00
_cell.angle_gamma   90.00
#
_symmetry.space_group_name_H-M   'P 1'
#
loop_
_entity.id
_entity.type
_entity.pdbx_description
1 polymer ?
#
loop_
_entity_poly.entity_id
_entity_poly.type
_entity_poly.pdbx_seq_one_letter_code
_entity_poly.pdbx_strand_id
1 'polypeptide(L)'
;RADLLDGVDEVLRKYKDRYKPFGGVQLLMIGDLQQLAPIVKEEEWNILREYYDTVFFFGSRALQKTQHIAIELKHIYRQSDNTFIEILNKVRENNIDAHTLEQLNKRYIPDFAKDADDGYITLTTHVAKANRLNETKLEKLSGTVYHFEAITSGEFPEYSYPTDYTLTLKKGAQVMFVKNDTSHEKLFYNGKIGTVVDFEEESILVKCDDDDENINVVPLEWNNTKYSIDDTTKEIKETIIGSFVQYPLKLAWAITIHKSQGLTFEKAIIDANDAFAFGQVYVALSRCKTLEGLVLSNPISPRSIKTDTTVSTFTQEVEQNQPDQQVLDQSKYDYQHTLLLELFDYTSINRRIGYLLKLLHEHEASIHDNYRDIFNKMATSLKSDILAVADKFKGHVNQYIASEKNIERNFALQERVMKASEYFLGTTDAIIYEVIQKTTIEIDNKTVKKSINTILEELRRDTNIKRSCLKSCQNGFNVKNYLDTKAKAAIEKPKPLIDQKKLIDNSSNLTENSELFTLLRTWRNNKAKEYDLPAYAIMHQKTLFDLIVAMPVSLKELIQVKGFGKKRIDQYGEEILTMIKKYREDNNIEITQIEEIQKELESIEPEKIKINTKQSSFDLFKSGKSIEEIAAERGFAQTTIERHLEYFIHVGELKIDQLVTSEKRILISDYFTNNPESNLSLAKIALGDNISYAEIRFVQ
;
A
#
# COMPACT_ATOMS: atom_id res chain seq x y z
N ARG A 1 -9.75 19.04 -1.45
CA ARG A 1 -9.83 19.51 -0.05
C ARG A 1 -8.68 18.90 0.73
N ALA A 2 -8.18 19.55 1.79
CA ALA A 2 -7.09 19.04 2.62
C ALA A 2 -7.42 17.70 3.30
N ASP A 3 -8.59 17.63 3.95
CA ASP A 3 -9.09 16.47 4.71
C ASP A 3 -9.20 15.20 3.86
N LEU A 4 -9.74 15.33 2.64
CA LEU A 4 -9.84 14.22 1.70
C LEU A 4 -8.46 13.71 1.28
N LEU A 5 -7.49 14.61 1.09
CA LEU A 5 -6.13 14.23 0.69
C LEU A 5 -5.39 13.52 1.83
N ASP A 6 -5.58 13.96 3.07
CA ASP A 6 -5.05 13.26 4.25
C ASP A 6 -5.75 11.91 4.49
N GLY A 7 -7.05 11.79 4.17
CA GLY A 7 -7.74 10.50 4.15
C GLY A 7 -7.15 9.53 3.13
N VAL A 8 -6.77 10.02 1.94
CA VAL A 8 -6.06 9.22 0.93
C VAL A 8 -4.68 8.79 1.44
N ASP A 9 -3.92 9.68 2.11
CA ASP A 9 -2.65 9.34 2.76
C ASP A 9 -2.80 8.20 3.76
N GLU A 10 -3.77 8.29 4.68
CA GLU A 10 -3.99 7.30 5.73
C GLU A 10 -4.25 5.90 5.14
N VAL A 11 -5.14 5.82 4.14
CA VAL A 11 -5.45 4.57 3.45
C VAL A 11 -4.19 4.02 2.77
N LEU A 12 -3.46 4.84 2.02
CA LEU A 12 -2.26 4.39 1.32
C LEU A 12 -1.15 3.93 2.28
N ARG A 13 -0.95 4.62 3.40
CA ARG A 13 0.01 4.24 4.44
C ARG A 13 -0.37 2.94 5.14
N LYS A 14 -1.66 2.70 5.34
CA LYS A 14 -2.17 1.45 5.93
C LYS A 14 -1.89 0.25 5.03
N TYR A 15 -2.10 0.39 3.72
CA TYR A 15 -2.00 -0.72 2.77
C TYR A 15 -0.63 -0.85 2.07
N LYS A 16 0.21 0.19 2.07
CA LYS A 16 1.57 0.18 1.50
C LYS A 16 2.63 0.41 2.58
N ASP A 17 3.34 1.54 2.54
CA ASP A 17 4.38 1.88 3.50
C ASP A 17 3.86 2.86 4.56
N ARG A 18 3.66 2.38 5.79
CA ARG A 18 3.16 3.19 6.91
C ARG A 18 4.08 4.36 7.30
N TYR A 19 5.35 4.34 6.88
CA TYR A 19 6.34 5.34 7.27
C TYR A 19 6.57 6.42 6.22
N LYS A 20 6.01 6.27 5.01
CA LYS A 20 6.15 7.26 3.92
C LYS A 20 4.83 7.98 3.67
N PRO A 21 4.84 9.29 3.37
CA PRO A 21 3.66 9.98 2.86
C PRO A 21 3.07 9.26 1.63
N PHE A 22 1.75 9.22 1.56
CA PHE A 22 0.93 8.53 0.57
C PHE A 22 1.35 7.08 0.34
N GLY A 23 1.85 6.40 1.39
CA GLY A 23 2.34 5.04 1.28
C GLY A 23 3.52 4.86 0.32
N GLY A 24 4.25 5.94 0.02
CA GLY A 24 5.35 5.98 -0.95
C GLY A 24 4.90 6.03 -2.42
N VAL A 25 3.64 6.37 -2.68
CA VAL A 25 3.11 6.52 -4.06
C VAL A 25 3.50 7.88 -4.65
N GLN A 26 3.91 7.89 -5.91
CA GLN A 26 4.13 9.11 -6.65
C GLN A 26 2.80 9.78 -6.99
N LEU A 27 2.68 11.07 -6.66
CA LEU A 27 1.50 11.87 -6.95
C LEU A 27 1.76 12.82 -8.12
N LEU A 28 0.84 12.84 -9.08
CA LEU A 28 0.74 13.87 -10.11
C LEU A 28 -0.61 14.55 -9.94
N MET A 29 -0.59 15.84 -9.62
CA MET A 29 -1.79 16.65 -9.38
C MET A 29 -1.86 17.75 -10.44
N ILE A 30 -3.00 17.84 -11.12
CA ILE A 30 -3.24 18.82 -12.19
C ILE A 30 -4.52 19.58 -11.84
N GLY A 31 -4.45 20.90 -11.83
CA GLY A 31 -5.60 21.75 -11.51
C GLY A 31 -5.27 23.24 -11.58
N ASP A 32 -6.30 24.07 -11.45
CA ASP A 32 -6.20 25.53 -11.44
C ASP A 32 -6.92 26.06 -10.19
N LEU A 33 -6.15 26.61 -9.26
CA LEU A 33 -6.63 27.10 -7.97
C LEU A 33 -7.45 28.40 -8.09
N GLN A 34 -7.31 29.13 -9.20
CA GLN A 34 -8.01 30.40 -9.41
C GLN A 34 -9.40 30.19 -10.05
N GLN A 35 -9.77 28.93 -10.32
CA GLN A 35 -11.15 28.55 -10.67
C GLN A 35 -11.99 28.38 -9.40
N LEU A 36 -12.87 27.38 -9.37
CA LEU A 36 -13.79 27.19 -8.26
C LEU A 36 -13.09 26.53 -7.07
N ALA A 37 -13.20 27.17 -5.90
CA ALA A 37 -12.75 26.62 -4.64
C ALA A 37 -13.55 25.36 -4.25
N PRO A 38 -12.97 24.47 -3.42
CA PRO A 38 -13.71 23.33 -2.90
C PRO A 38 -14.98 23.76 -2.16
N ILE A 39 -16.08 23.07 -2.42
CA ILE A 39 -17.34 23.32 -1.72
C ILE A 39 -17.25 22.73 -0.30
N VAL A 40 -17.29 23.59 0.70
CA VAL A 40 -17.29 23.23 2.12
C VAL A 40 -18.36 24.04 2.83
N LYS A 41 -19.25 23.38 3.58
CA LYS A 41 -20.27 24.06 4.38
C LYS A 41 -19.62 24.71 5.61
N GLU A 42 -20.17 25.82 6.10
CA GLU A 42 -19.61 26.50 7.28
C GLU A 42 -19.55 25.58 8.51
N GLU A 43 -20.56 24.73 8.70
CA GLU A 43 -20.59 23.72 9.77
C GLU A 43 -19.42 22.73 9.69
N GLU A 44 -19.10 22.26 8.47
CA GLU A 44 -17.95 21.39 8.24
C GLU A 44 -16.63 22.13 8.50
N TRP A 45 -16.52 23.37 8.01
CA TRP A 45 -15.32 24.17 8.18
C TRP A 45 -15.04 24.52 9.65
N ASN A 46 -16.07 24.77 10.45
CA ASN A 46 -15.93 25.04 11.88
C ASN A 46 -15.28 23.90 12.65
N ILE A 47 -15.46 22.65 12.19
CA ILE A 47 -14.78 21.48 12.76
C ILE A 47 -13.37 21.35 12.16
N LEU A 48 -13.24 21.49 10.85
CA LEU A 48 -11.98 21.26 10.14
C LEU A 48 -10.90 22.30 10.47
N ARG A 49 -11.27 23.55 10.76
CA ARG A 49 -10.34 24.65 11.07
C ARG A 49 -9.50 24.43 12.33
N GLU A 50 -9.89 23.51 13.21
CA GLU A 50 -9.06 23.11 14.36
C GLU A 50 -7.86 22.25 13.94
N TYR A 51 -7.94 21.61 12.77
CA TYR A 51 -6.94 20.67 12.27
C TYR A 51 -6.19 21.20 11.05
N TYR A 52 -6.82 22.04 10.24
CA TYR A 52 -6.29 22.54 8.97
C TYR A 52 -6.32 24.05 8.93
N ASP A 53 -5.22 24.67 8.48
CA ASP A 53 -5.15 26.12 8.28
C ASP A 53 -6.05 26.60 7.13
N THR A 54 -6.37 25.70 6.19
CA THR A 54 -7.19 25.99 5.02
C THR A 54 -7.93 24.76 4.48
N VAL A 55 -9.02 24.98 3.74
CA VAL A 55 -9.80 23.95 3.04
C VAL A 55 -9.11 23.40 1.78
N PHE A 56 -8.19 24.16 1.19
CA PHE A 56 -7.53 23.80 -0.06
C PHE A 56 -6.59 22.61 0.12
N PHE A 57 -6.27 21.91 -0.98
CA PHE A 57 -5.46 20.70 -0.93
C PHE A 57 -4.07 20.91 -0.29
N PHE A 58 -3.50 22.11 -0.43
CA PHE A 58 -2.18 22.46 0.12
C PHE A 58 -2.18 22.64 1.65
N GLY A 59 -3.36 22.66 2.28
CA GLY A 59 -3.49 22.53 3.73
C GLY A 59 -3.31 21.09 4.25
N SER A 60 -3.18 20.10 3.37
CA SER A 60 -2.96 18.69 3.74
C SER A 60 -1.65 18.51 4.51
N ARG A 61 -1.73 17.90 5.70
CA ARG A 61 -0.56 17.62 6.54
C ARG A 61 0.31 16.53 5.90
N ALA A 62 -0.27 15.62 5.14
CA ALA A 62 0.47 14.63 4.38
C ALA A 62 1.27 15.26 3.23
N LEU A 63 0.64 16.17 2.48
CA LEU A 63 1.31 16.89 1.38
C LEU A 63 2.43 17.80 1.86
N GLN A 64 2.25 18.48 3.00
CA GLN A 64 3.30 19.30 3.61
C GLN A 64 4.54 18.51 4.05
N LYS A 65 4.41 17.19 4.27
CA LYS A 65 5.54 16.29 4.56
C LYS A 65 6.28 15.83 3.32
N THR A 66 5.83 16.21 2.12
CA THR A 66 6.49 15.88 0.85
C THR A 66 7.22 17.10 0.29
N GLN A 67 8.30 16.83 -0.46
CA GLN A 67 8.95 17.82 -1.30
C GLN A 67 8.24 17.87 -2.66
N HIS A 68 7.00 18.36 -2.67
CA HIS A 68 6.25 18.48 -3.92
C HIS A 68 6.80 19.63 -4.76
N ILE A 69 6.86 19.43 -6.07
CA ILE A 69 7.30 20.44 -7.04
C ILE A 69 6.05 20.96 -7.74
N ALA A 70 5.86 22.28 -7.73
CA ALA A 70 4.78 22.95 -8.43
C ALA A 70 5.31 23.57 -9.74
N ILE A 71 4.58 23.37 -10.83
CA ILE A 71 4.92 23.89 -12.15
C ILE A 71 3.72 24.69 -12.66
N GLU A 72 3.95 25.94 -13.03
CA GLU A 72 2.91 26.77 -13.64
C GLU A 72 3.00 26.71 -15.17
N LEU A 73 1.89 26.37 -15.83
CA LEU A 73 1.79 26.41 -17.29
C LEU A 73 1.33 27.80 -17.74
N LYS A 74 2.24 28.56 -18.37
CA LYS A 74 1.99 29.96 -18.76
C LYS A 74 1.36 30.15 -20.15
N HIS A 75 1.47 29.16 -21.03
CA HIS A 75 0.95 29.29 -22.38
C HIS A 75 -0.56 29.02 -22.42
N ILE A 76 -1.33 30.07 -22.76
CA ILE A 76 -2.77 29.98 -22.98
C ILE A 76 -3.04 29.56 -24.43
N TYR A 77 -3.86 28.52 -24.61
CA TYR A 77 -4.28 28.01 -25.92
C TYR A 77 -5.72 28.39 -26.31
N ARG A 78 -6.57 28.76 -25.34
CA ARG A 78 -8.00 29.00 -25.58
C ARG A 78 -8.26 30.36 -26.24
N GLN A 79 -7.66 31.41 -25.67
CA GLN A 79 -7.74 32.77 -26.19
C GLN A 79 -6.49 33.10 -26.99
N SER A 80 -6.67 33.77 -28.13
CA SER A 80 -5.58 34.26 -28.98
C SER A 80 -5.42 35.79 -28.94
N ASP A 81 -6.44 36.54 -28.49
CA ASP A 81 -6.38 37.99 -28.33
C ASP A 81 -5.64 38.38 -27.05
N ASN A 82 -4.51 39.07 -27.21
CA ASN A 82 -3.70 39.58 -26.11
C ASN A 82 -4.48 40.52 -25.19
N THR A 83 -5.37 41.35 -25.73
CA THR A 83 -6.17 42.29 -24.93
C THR A 83 -7.07 41.54 -23.99
N PHE A 84 -7.80 40.54 -24.51
CA PHE A 84 -8.66 39.71 -23.69
C PHE A 84 -7.87 38.86 -22.68
N ILE A 85 -6.71 38.31 -23.06
CA ILE A 85 -5.82 37.58 -22.15
C ILE A 85 -5.37 38.47 -20.98
N GLU A 86 -4.98 39.72 -21.23
CA GLU A 86 -4.60 40.67 -20.17
C GLU A 86 -5.76 40.98 -19.23
N ILE A 87 -6.98 41.18 -19.75
CA ILE A 87 -8.19 41.37 -18.94
C ILE A 87 -8.42 40.14 -18.06
N LEU A 88 -8.36 38.94 -18.63
CA LEU A 88 -8.58 37.69 -17.91
C LEU A 88 -7.53 37.49 -16.81
N ASN A 89 -6.25 37.72 -17.09
CA ASN A 89 -5.18 37.62 -16.09
C ASN A 89 -5.36 38.63 -14.95
N LYS A 90 -5.76 39.88 -15.24
CA LYS A 90 -6.08 40.86 -14.19
C LYS A 90 -7.26 40.43 -13.32
N VAL A 91 -8.26 39.76 -13.90
CA VAL A 91 -9.38 39.18 -13.11
C VAL A 91 -8.88 37.97 -12.28
N ARG A 92 -8.05 37.11 -12.88
CA ARG A 92 -7.38 35.93 -12.27
C ARG A 92 -6.62 36.33 -11.00
N GLU A 93 -5.75 37.32 -11.14
CA GLU A 93 -4.84 37.84 -10.11
C GLU A 93 -5.51 38.85 -9.17
N ASN A 94 -6.78 39.17 -9.42
CA ASN A 94 -7.53 40.17 -8.67
C ASN A 94 -6.84 41.55 -8.64
N ASN A 95 -6.29 41.96 -9.77
CA ASN A 95 -5.62 43.25 -9.97
C ASN A 95 -6.32 44.05 -11.08
N ILE A 96 -7.66 44.04 -11.08
CA ILE A 96 -8.45 44.77 -12.06
C ILE A 96 -8.42 46.27 -11.75
N ASP A 97 -7.86 47.05 -12.67
CA ASP A 97 -7.91 48.51 -12.60
C ASP A 97 -9.23 49.05 -13.18
N ALA A 98 -9.50 50.34 -12.90
CA ALA A 98 -10.74 50.99 -13.35
C ALA A 98 -10.89 50.98 -14.88
N HIS A 99 -9.78 51.07 -15.62
CA HIS A 99 -9.80 51.06 -17.08
C HIS A 99 -10.17 49.67 -17.63
N THR A 100 -9.55 48.60 -17.12
CA THR A 100 -9.88 47.22 -17.47
C THR A 100 -11.32 46.87 -17.13
N LEU A 101 -11.81 47.33 -15.97
CA LEU A 101 -13.22 47.16 -15.60
C LEU A 101 -14.16 47.90 -16.55
N GLU A 102 -13.81 49.12 -16.96
CA GLU A 102 -14.58 49.87 -17.95
C GLU A 102 -14.60 49.14 -19.30
N GLN A 103 -13.46 48.65 -19.79
CA GLN A 103 -13.39 47.86 -21.02
C GLN A 103 -14.27 46.60 -20.96
N LEU A 104 -14.24 45.89 -19.84
CA LEU A 104 -15.09 44.71 -19.62
C LEU A 104 -16.57 45.10 -19.59
N ASN A 105 -16.91 46.19 -18.91
CA ASN A 105 -18.29 46.69 -18.81
C ASN A 105 -18.82 47.32 -20.10
N LYS A 106 -17.99 47.62 -21.11
CA LYS A 106 -18.49 47.91 -22.47
C LYS A 106 -19.23 46.74 -23.09
N ARG A 107 -19.01 45.52 -22.60
CA ARG A 107 -19.73 44.31 -23.02
C ARG A 107 -21.07 44.13 -22.29
N TYR A 108 -21.43 45.04 -21.38
CA TYR A 108 -22.77 45.08 -20.80
C TYR A 108 -23.75 45.69 -21.80
N ILE A 109 -24.69 44.87 -22.27
CA ILE A 109 -25.74 45.28 -23.19
C ILE A 109 -27.08 45.01 -22.50
N PRO A 110 -27.79 46.06 -22.05
CA PRO A 110 -29.09 45.91 -21.40
C PRO A 110 -30.07 45.14 -22.29
N ASP A 111 -30.82 44.21 -21.70
CA ASP A 111 -31.87 43.42 -22.37
C ASP A 111 -31.43 42.56 -23.57
N PHE A 112 -30.13 42.41 -23.84
CA PHE A 112 -29.61 41.65 -24.98
C PHE A 112 -30.17 40.23 -25.08
N ALA A 113 -30.39 39.54 -23.95
CA ALA A 113 -30.92 38.17 -23.94
C ALA A 113 -32.34 38.03 -24.53
N LYS A 114 -33.10 39.13 -24.67
CA LYS A 114 -34.41 39.14 -25.33
C LYS A 114 -34.30 39.17 -26.85
N ASP A 115 -33.27 39.84 -27.36
CA ASP A 115 -33.03 40.11 -28.79
C ASP A 115 -31.86 39.29 -29.37
N ALA A 116 -31.21 38.46 -28.55
CA ALA A 116 -30.07 37.65 -28.97
C ALA A 116 -30.47 36.62 -30.03
N ASP A 117 -29.72 36.61 -31.12
CA ASP A 117 -29.75 35.58 -32.17
C ASP A 117 -29.50 34.17 -31.58
N ASP A 118 -29.92 33.14 -32.32
CA ASP A 118 -29.62 31.75 -32.02
C ASP A 118 -28.09 31.54 -31.89
N GLY A 119 -27.64 30.79 -30.87
CA GLY A 119 -26.23 30.41 -30.67
C GLY A 119 -25.53 30.96 -29.41
N TYR A 120 -26.11 31.89 -28.66
CA TYR A 120 -25.56 32.32 -27.36
C TYR A 120 -25.94 31.35 -26.24
N ILE A 121 -24.96 30.97 -25.40
CA ILE A 121 -25.23 30.25 -24.14
C ILE A 121 -25.17 31.19 -22.95
N THR A 122 -26.16 31.10 -22.05
CA THR A 122 -26.21 31.89 -20.82
C THR A 122 -25.51 31.15 -19.68
N LEU A 123 -24.46 31.73 -19.12
CA LEU A 123 -23.77 31.23 -17.93
C LEU A 123 -24.35 31.90 -16.69
N THR A 124 -24.98 31.13 -15.81
CA THR A 124 -25.63 31.64 -14.59
C THR A 124 -25.11 30.97 -13.32
N THR A 125 -25.35 31.58 -12.17
CA THR A 125 -24.85 31.11 -10.88
C THR A 125 -25.65 29.93 -10.30
N HIS A 126 -26.96 29.83 -10.61
CA HIS A 126 -27.88 28.86 -9.98
C HIS A 126 -28.50 27.87 -10.98
N VAL A 127 -28.58 26.60 -10.58
CA VAL A 127 -29.17 25.51 -11.39
C VAL A 127 -30.63 25.80 -11.75
N ALA A 128 -31.43 26.26 -10.78
CA ALA A 128 -32.86 26.55 -11.00
C ALA A 128 -33.08 27.62 -12.07
N LYS A 129 -32.20 28.63 -12.15
CA LYS A 129 -32.28 29.70 -13.15
C LYS A 129 -31.93 29.17 -14.55
N ALA A 130 -30.90 28.32 -14.65
CA ALA A 130 -30.53 27.68 -15.91
C ALA A 130 -31.66 26.78 -16.44
N ASN A 131 -32.22 25.91 -15.59
CA ASN A 131 -33.30 25.00 -15.96
C ASN A 131 -34.54 25.77 -16.42
N ARG A 132 -34.98 26.77 -15.64
CA ARG A 132 -36.14 27.59 -16.00
C ARG A 132 -35.97 28.30 -17.35
N LEU A 133 -34.76 28.79 -17.66
CA LEU A 133 -34.47 29.43 -18.94
C LEU A 133 -34.55 28.42 -20.08
N ASN A 134 -33.95 27.25 -19.93
CA ASN A 134 -34.00 26.18 -20.91
C ASN A 134 -35.45 25.72 -21.16
N GLU A 135 -36.23 25.49 -20.11
CA GLU A 135 -37.66 25.12 -20.18
C GLU A 135 -38.47 26.20 -20.90
N THR A 136 -38.33 27.47 -20.49
CA THR A 136 -39.07 28.59 -21.10
C THR A 136 -38.75 28.75 -22.59
N LYS A 137 -37.48 28.57 -22.99
CA LYS A 137 -37.06 28.66 -24.39
C LYS A 137 -37.59 27.46 -25.20
N LEU A 138 -37.55 26.25 -24.64
CA LEU A 138 -38.10 25.05 -25.27
C LEU A 138 -39.63 25.14 -25.42
N GLU A 139 -40.35 25.65 -24.43
CA GLU A 139 -41.80 25.85 -24.47
C GLU A 139 -42.22 26.82 -25.58
N LYS A 140 -41.45 27.90 -25.79
CA LYS A 140 -41.70 28.90 -26.82
C LYS A 140 -41.54 28.38 -28.25
N LEU A 141 -40.74 27.32 -28.45
CA LEU A 141 -40.61 26.71 -29.78
C LEU A 141 -41.93 26.04 -30.20
N SER A 142 -42.39 26.36 -31.40
CA SER A 142 -43.50 25.67 -32.03
C SER A 142 -43.08 24.26 -32.49
N GLY A 143 -44.01 23.32 -32.47
CA GLY A 143 -43.79 21.96 -32.99
C GLY A 143 -43.90 20.88 -31.93
N THR A 144 -43.77 19.64 -32.38
CA THR A 144 -43.92 18.44 -31.57
C THR A 144 -42.76 18.28 -30.59
N VAL A 145 -43.08 17.92 -29.34
CA VAL A 145 -42.10 17.57 -28.31
C VAL A 145 -41.70 16.12 -28.48
N TYR A 146 -40.40 15.85 -28.56
CA TYR A 146 -39.81 14.52 -28.60
C TYR A 146 -39.17 14.22 -27.25
N HIS A 147 -39.35 12.98 -26.78
CA HIS A 147 -38.81 12.50 -25.51
C HIS A 147 -37.93 11.28 -25.79
N PHE A 148 -36.69 11.30 -25.28
CA PHE A 148 -35.74 10.20 -25.40
C PHE A 148 -35.37 9.72 -24.01
N GLU A 149 -35.77 8.50 -23.66
CA GLU A 149 -35.39 7.89 -22.39
C GLU A 149 -34.04 7.19 -22.49
N ALA A 150 -33.19 7.42 -21.49
CA ALA A 150 -31.90 6.76 -21.39
C ALA A 150 -32.09 5.28 -21.04
N ILE A 151 -31.17 4.45 -21.52
CA ILE A 151 -31.10 3.04 -21.17
C ILE A 151 -29.97 2.86 -20.16
N THR A 152 -30.29 2.41 -18.95
CA THR A 152 -29.28 2.10 -17.93
C THR A 152 -29.18 0.60 -17.69
N SER A 153 -27.96 0.08 -17.58
CA SER A 153 -27.69 -1.31 -17.22
C SER A 153 -26.73 -1.39 -16.04
N GLY A 154 -26.87 -2.39 -15.17
CA GLY A 154 -26.00 -2.58 -14.01
C GLY A 154 -26.11 -1.47 -12.94
N GLU A 155 -24.98 -1.14 -12.30
CA GLU A 155 -24.89 -0.14 -11.24
C GLU A 155 -24.45 1.23 -11.80
N PHE A 156 -25.40 2.14 -11.99
CA PHE A 156 -25.14 3.52 -12.42
C PHE A 156 -25.99 4.51 -11.58
N PRO A 157 -25.41 5.20 -10.57
CA PRO A 157 -26.18 6.06 -9.68
C PRO A 157 -26.78 7.30 -10.37
N GLU A 158 -28.03 7.65 -10.06
CA GLU A 158 -28.75 8.77 -10.70
C GLU A 158 -28.05 10.13 -10.59
N TYR A 159 -27.43 10.41 -9.43
CA TYR A 159 -26.69 11.66 -9.22
C TYR A 159 -25.44 11.80 -10.10
N SER A 160 -25.01 10.72 -10.75
CA SER A 160 -23.81 10.65 -11.60
C SER A 160 -24.14 10.64 -13.09
N TYR A 161 -25.41 10.73 -13.47
CA TYR A 161 -25.79 10.72 -14.88
C TYR A 161 -25.11 11.86 -15.67
N PRO A 162 -24.49 11.55 -16.83
CA PRO A 162 -23.74 12.53 -17.61
C PRO A 162 -24.65 13.52 -18.34
N THR A 163 -25.88 13.12 -18.67
CA THR A 163 -26.93 13.97 -19.23
C THR A 163 -28.30 13.61 -18.63
N ASP A 164 -29.35 14.28 -19.08
CA ASP A 164 -30.71 14.05 -18.58
C ASP A 164 -31.19 12.64 -18.92
N TYR A 165 -31.78 11.95 -17.94
CA TYR A 165 -32.33 10.60 -18.14
C TYR A 165 -33.45 10.63 -19.18
N THR A 166 -34.37 11.59 -19.05
CA THR A 166 -35.38 11.89 -20.08
C THR A 166 -34.95 13.17 -20.79
N LEU A 167 -34.41 13.02 -21.99
CA LEU A 167 -34.02 14.15 -22.83
C LEU A 167 -35.23 14.63 -23.64
N THR A 168 -35.70 15.84 -23.34
CA THR A 168 -36.85 16.46 -24.02
C THR A 168 -36.38 17.52 -25.01
N LEU A 169 -36.73 17.37 -26.29
CA LEU A 169 -36.29 18.24 -27.38
C LEU A 169 -37.43 18.62 -28.33
N LYS A 170 -37.23 19.70 -29.08
CA LYS A 170 -38.07 20.14 -30.21
C LYS A 170 -37.17 20.53 -31.38
N LYS A 171 -37.72 20.58 -32.59
CA LYS A 171 -37.04 21.17 -33.75
C LYS A 171 -36.75 22.64 -33.45
N GLY A 172 -35.54 23.10 -33.73
CA GLY A 172 -35.03 24.42 -33.34
C GLY A 172 -34.47 24.51 -31.92
N ALA A 173 -34.41 23.41 -31.16
CA ALA A 173 -33.81 23.45 -29.83
C ALA A 173 -32.29 23.64 -29.88
N GLN A 174 -31.75 24.56 -29.08
CA GLN A 174 -30.32 24.73 -28.90
C GLN A 174 -29.80 23.68 -27.92
N VAL A 175 -28.85 22.88 -28.39
CA VAL A 175 -28.27 21.76 -27.66
C VAL A 175 -26.76 21.87 -27.60
N MET A 176 -26.16 21.25 -26.60
CA MET A 176 -24.71 21.16 -26.42
C MET A 176 -24.31 19.69 -26.31
N PHE A 177 -23.21 19.34 -26.96
CA PHE A 177 -22.62 18.02 -26.87
C PHE A 177 -21.96 17.82 -25.50
N VAL A 178 -22.26 16.70 -24.83
CA VAL A 178 -21.71 16.36 -23.49
C VAL A 178 -20.62 15.28 -23.53
N LYS A 179 -20.22 14.84 -24.72
CA LYS A 179 -19.20 13.82 -24.94
C LYS A 179 -18.38 14.18 -26.17
N ASN A 180 -17.10 13.79 -26.18
CA ASN A 180 -16.27 13.92 -27.37
C ASN A 180 -16.62 12.82 -28.37
N ASP A 181 -16.63 13.17 -29.66
CA ASP A 181 -16.80 12.18 -30.72
C ASP A 181 -15.59 11.24 -30.76
N THR A 182 -15.88 9.94 -30.71
CA THR A 182 -14.88 8.86 -30.78
C THR A 182 -14.60 8.42 -32.22
N SER A 183 -15.35 8.93 -33.20
CA SER A 183 -15.13 8.65 -34.61
C SER A 183 -13.79 9.23 -35.11
N HIS A 184 -13.34 8.77 -36.27
CA HIS A 184 -12.13 9.30 -36.90
C HIS A 184 -12.29 10.77 -37.32
N GLU A 185 -13.51 11.17 -37.67
CA GLU A 185 -13.84 12.49 -38.21
C GLU A 185 -13.94 13.57 -37.12
N LYS A 186 -14.18 13.17 -35.87
CA LYS A 186 -14.25 14.07 -34.69
C LYS A 186 -15.20 15.25 -34.90
N LEU A 187 -16.41 14.95 -35.36
CA LEU A 187 -17.40 15.94 -35.80
C LEU A 187 -17.86 16.88 -34.67
N PHE A 188 -17.81 16.41 -33.42
CA PHE A 188 -18.16 17.21 -32.24
C PHE A 188 -17.24 16.94 -31.04
N TYR A 189 -17.23 17.90 -30.12
CA TYR A 189 -16.49 17.84 -28.86
C TYR A 189 -17.39 18.28 -27.71
N ASN A 190 -17.03 17.87 -26.49
CA ASN A 190 -17.75 18.26 -25.28
C ASN A 190 -17.76 19.79 -25.11
N GLY A 191 -18.95 20.39 -25.15
CA GLY A 191 -19.15 21.83 -25.13
C GLY A 191 -19.53 22.47 -26.48
N LYS A 192 -19.44 21.74 -27.61
CA LYS A 192 -19.89 22.25 -28.92
C LYS A 192 -21.40 22.50 -28.88
N ILE A 193 -21.84 23.65 -29.39
CA ILE A 193 -23.25 24.06 -29.42
C ILE A 193 -23.78 23.90 -30.84
N GLY A 194 -25.02 23.44 -30.96
CA GLY A 194 -25.74 23.39 -32.23
C GLY A 194 -27.25 23.47 -32.03
N THR A 195 -27.97 23.48 -33.14
CA THR A 195 -29.43 23.57 -33.19
C THR A 195 -30.01 22.31 -33.81
N VAL A 196 -31.02 21.74 -33.18
CA VAL A 196 -31.72 20.55 -33.70
C VAL A 196 -32.50 20.92 -34.97
N VAL A 197 -32.13 20.32 -36.09
CA VAL A 197 -32.76 20.55 -37.40
C VAL A 197 -33.90 19.58 -37.64
N ASP A 198 -33.72 18.31 -37.30
CA ASP A 198 -34.75 17.29 -37.48
C ASP A 198 -34.52 16.05 -36.60
N PHE A 199 -35.54 15.20 -36.56
CA PHE A 199 -35.50 13.91 -35.88
C PHE A 199 -35.72 12.79 -36.89
N GLU A 200 -34.80 11.84 -36.94
CA GLU A 200 -34.93 10.61 -37.72
C GLU A 200 -35.29 9.44 -36.78
N GLU A 201 -35.47 8.23 -37.32
CA GLU A 201 -35.91 7.07 -36.50
C GLU A 201 -34.92 6.71 -35.39
N GLU A 202 -33.62 6.80 -35.64
CA GLU A 202 -32.56 6.40 -34.70
C GLU A 202 -31.53 7.52 -34.42
N SER A 203 -31.82 8.75 -34.84
CA SER A 203 -30.87 9.84 -34.72
C SER A 203 -31.49 11.23 -34.67
N ILE A 204 -30.68 12.19 -34.22
CA ILE A 204 -31.03 13.60 -34.12
C ILE A 204 -30.08 14.39 -35.02
N LEU A 205 -30.63 15.12 -35.99
CA LEU A 205 -29.81 15.98 -36.86
C LEU A 205 -29.55 17.31 -36.16
N VAL A 206 -28.28 17.63 -35.93
CA VAL A 206 -27.85 18.88 -35.28
C VAL A 206 -26.97 19.68 -36.23
N LYS A 207 -27.33 20.94 -36.47
CA LYS A 207 -26.50 21.90 -37.22
C LYS A 207 -25.67 22.72 -36.25
N CYS A 208 -24.36 22.74 -36.43
CA CYS A 208 -23.47 23.66 -35.72
C CYS A 208 -23.04 24.79 -36.65
N ASP A 209 -22.79 25.98 -36.11
CA ASP A 209 -22.47 27.18 -36.88
C ASP A 209 -21.19 27.03 -37.73
N ASP A 210 -20.22 26.23 -37.26
CA ASP A 210 -18.92 26.05 -37.89
C ASP A 210 -18.88 24.92 -38.94
N ASP A 211 -19.96 24.14 -39.09
CA ASP A 211 -19.97 22.97 -39.98
C ASP A 211 -20.86 23.23 -41.20
N ASP A 212 -20.42 22.81 -42.40
CA ASP A 212 -21.24 22.91 -43.61
C ASP A 212 -22.39 21.89 -43.65
N GLU A 213 -22.21 20.73 -43.01
CA GLU A 213 -23.18 19.63 -42.97
C GLU A 213 -23.86 19.50 -41.59
N ASN A 214 -25.01 18.80 -41.56
CA ASN A 214 -25.66 18.45 -40.31
C ASN A 214 -24.95 17.25 -39.68
N ILE A 215 -24.69 17.31 -38.38
CA ILE A 215 -24.15 16.19 -37.62
C ILE A 215 -25.30 15.22 -37.33
N ASN A 216 -25.11 13.97 -37.73
CA ASN A 216 -26.01 12.89 -37.38
C ASN A 216 -25.68 12.34 -35.98
N VAL A 217 -26.51 12.67 -34.98
CA VAL A 217 -26.24 12.33 -33.58
C VAL A 217 -26.98 11.07 -33.17
N VAL A 218 -26.23 10.03 -32.82
CA VAL A 218 -26.75 8.74 -32.32
C VAL A 218 -26.51 8.57 -30.82
N PRO A 219 -27.23 7.67 -30.13
CA PRO A 219 -26.99 7.39 -28.72
C PRO A 219 -25.56 6.90 -28.47
N LEU A 220 -24.92 7.39 -27.41
CA LEU A 220 -23.59 6.96 -26.96
C LEU A 220 -23.67 6.34 -25.57
N GLU A 221 -22.72 5.45 -25.27
CA GLU A 221 -22.63 4.75 -23.98
C GLU A 221 -21.58 5.39 -23.05
N TRP A 222 -21.94 5.61 -21.79
CA TRP A 222 -21.03 5.94 -20.71
C TRP A 222 -20.93 4.76 -19.75
N ASN A 223 -19.71 4.43 -19.36
CA ASN A 223 -19.43 3.29 -18.50
C ASN A 223 -19.11 3.76 -17.08
N ASN A 224 -19.78 3.17 -16.09
CA ASN A 224 -19.36 3.23 -14.70
C ASN A 224 -18.37 2.09 -14.47
N THR A 225 -17.10 2.42 -14.26
CA THR A 225 -16.04 1.43 -14.16
C THR A 225 -15.50 1.30 -12.75
N LYS A 226 -15.37 0.06 -12.32
CA LYS A 226 -14.71 -0.30 -11.07
C LYS A 226 -13.36 -0.90 -11.39
N TYR A 227 -12.32 -0.29 -10.83
CA TYR A 227 -10.97 -0.84 -10.90
C TYR A 227 -10.85 -1.98 -9.89
N SER A 228 -10.55 -3.17 -10.41
CA SER A 228 -10.20 -4.35 -9.64
C SER A 228 -8.83 -4.84 -10.09
N ILE A 229 -8.19 -5.70 -9.31
CA ILE A 229 -6.95 -6.35 -9.73
C ILE A 229 -7.37 -7.67 -10.38
N ASP A 230 -6.98 -7.93 -11.64
CA ASP A 230 -7.24 -9.24 -12.24
C ASP A 230 -6.52 -10.32 -11.43
N ASP A 231 -7.23 -11.35 -10.99
CA ASP A 231 -6.64 -12.38 -10.14
C ASP A 231 -5.59 -13.23 -10.85
N THR A 232 -5.57 -13.22 -12.18
CA THR A 232 -4.64 -13.97 -13.03
C THR A 232 -3.49 -13.09 -13.49
N THR A 233 -3.77 -11.94 -14.10
CA THR A 233 -2.73 -11.07 -14.65
C THR A 233 -2.19 -10.09 -13.63
N LYS A 234 -2.86 -9.83 -12.48
CA LYS A 234 -2.49 -8.80 -11.48
C LYS A 234 -2.37 -7.38 -12.02
N GLU A 235 -2.84 -7.13 -13.23
CA GLU A 235 -3.02 -5.81 -13.79
C GLU A 235 -4.29 -5.17 -13.22
N ILE A 236 -4.35 -3.84 -13.30
CA ILE A 236 -5.58 -3.11 -13.00
C ILE A 236 -6.58 -3.48 -14.10
N LYS A 237 -7.56 -4.28 -13.74
CA LYS A 237 -8.69 -4.64 -14.59
C LYS A 237 -9.81 -3.64 -14.35
N GLU A 238 -10.09 -2.90 -15.40
CA GLU A 238 -11.30 -2.08 -15.47
C GLU A 238 -12.49 -3.02 -15.73
N THR A 239 -13.42 -3.08 -14.77
CA THR A 239 -14.67 -3.82 -14.94
C THR A 239 -15.81 -2.81 -15.02
N ILE A 240 -16.53 -2.81 -16.14
CA ILE A 240 -17.76 -2.03 -16.30
C ILE A 240 -18.82 -2.65 -15.38
N ILE A 241 -19.22 -1.92 -14.33
CA ILE A 241 -20.25 -2.36 -13.38
C ILE A 241 -21.64 -1.84 -13.74
N GLY A 242 -21.71 -0.83 -14.59
CA GLY A 242 -22.94 -0.34 -15.18
C GLY A 242 -22.67 0.53 -16.39
N SER A 243 -23.71 0.73 -17.20
CA SER A 243 -23.67 1.62 -18.35
C SER A 243 -24.91 2.49 -18.44
N PHE A 244 -24.74 3.66 -19.04
CA PHE A 244 -25.78 4.64 -19.32
C PHE A 244 -25.72 4.96 -20.81
N VAL A 245 -26.79 4.74 -21.56
CA VAL A 245 -26.87 5.00 -23.00
C VAL A 245 -27.92 6.07 -23.27
N GLN A 246 -27.50 7.14 -23.94
CA GLN A 246 -28.37 8.27 -24.29
C GLN A 246 -27.73 9.08 -25.43
N TYR A 247 -28.52 9.90 -26.12
CA TYR A 247 -27.97 10.92 -27.01
C TYR A 247 -27.02 11.85 -26.24
N PRO A 248 -25.80 12.14 -26.75
CA PRO A 248 -24.81 12.98 -26.08
C PRO A 248 -25.14 14.47 -26.14
N LEU A 249 -26.40 14.83 -25.89
CA LEU A 249 -26.94 16.17 -25.99
C LEU A 249 -27.57 16.60 -24.66
N LYS A 250 -27.56 17.91 -24.44
CA LYS A 250 -28.30 18.59 -23.37
C LYS A 250 -28.79 19.95 -23.87
N LEU A 251 -29.93 20.43 -23.39
CA LEU A 251 -30.38 21.80 -23.65
C LEU A 251 -29.33 22.83 -23.22
N ALA A 252 -29.10 23.81 -24.08
CA ALA A 252 -27.91 24.66 -23.99
C ALA A 252 -28.18 26.17 -24.16
N TRP A 253 -29.39 26.64 -23.91
CA TRP A 253 -29.62 28.09 -23.79
C TRP A 253 -29.04 28.65 -22.49
N ALA A 254 -29.00 27.84 -21.43
CA ALA A 254 -28.33 28.18 -20.18
C ALA A 254 -27.65 26.99 -19.52
N ILE A 255 -26.53 27.26 -18.86
CA ILE A 255 -25.80 26.34 -18.00
C ILE A 255 -25.30 27.08 -16.76
N THR A 256 -25.02 26.35 -15.70
CA THR A 256 -24.37 26.95 -14.53
C THR A 256 -22.88 27.19 -14.79
N ILE A 257 -22.33 28.24 -14.20
CA ILE A 257 -20.88 28.54 -14.25
C ILE A 257 -20.06 27.32 -13.78
N HIS A 258 -20.52 26.61 -12.75
CA HIS A 258 -19.91 25.37 -12.26
C HIS A 258 -19.83 24.28 -13.34
N LYS A 259 -20.92 24.02 -14.06
CA LYS A 259 -20.95 23.01 -15.12
C LYS A 259 -20.25 23.47 -16.42
N SER A 260 -19.98 24.77 -16.55
CA SER A 260 -19.19 25.32 -17.67
C SER A 260 -17.68 25.12 -17.51
N GLN A 261 -17.20 24.73 -16.33
CA GLN A 261 -15.78 24.59 -16.04
C GLN A 261 -15.11 23.59 -17.00
N GLY A 262 -14.01 24.01 -17.62
CA GLY A 262 -13.31 23.22 -18.64
C GLY A 262 -13.87 23.33 -20.06
N LEU A 263 -15.11 23.82 -20.23
CA LEU A 263 -15.73 24.03 -21.55
C LEU A 263 -15.23 25.33 -22.21
N THR A 264 -15.40 25.42 -23.52
CA THR A 264 -15.03 26.58 -24.33
C THR A 264 -16.19 26.94 -25.26
N PHE A 265 -16.55 28.22 -25.30
CA PHE A 265 -17.66 28.74 -26.10
C PHE A 265 -17.21 29.86 -27.03
N GLU A 266 -17.85 29.96 -28.20
CA GLU A 266 -17.68 31.10 -29.11
C GLU A 266 -18.40 32.33 -28.58
N LYS A 267 -19.67 32.16 -28.17
CA LYS A 267 -20.57 33.23 -27.78
C LYS A 267 -21.25 32.89 -26.46
N ALA A 268 -21.09 33.72 -25.43
CA ALA A 268 -21.72 33.50 -24.14
C ALA A 268 -22.23 34.79 -23.49
N ILE A 269 -23.40 34.67 -22.86
CA ILE A 269 -24.01 35.69 -22.01
C ILE A 269 -23.68 35.36 -20.56
N ILE A 270 -22.98 36.25 -19.87
CA ILE A 270 -22.56 36.04 -18.49
C ILE A 270 -23.48 36.78 -17.54
N ASP A 271 -24.13 36.00 -16.70
CA ASP A 271 -24.92 36.47 -15.58
C ASP A 271 -24.21 36.14 -14.27
N ALA A 272 -23.28 37.03 -13.89
CA ALA A 272 -22.41 36.87 -12.73
C ALA A 272 -22.68 37.88 -11.61
N ASN A 273 -23.82 38.59 -11.63
CA ASN A 273 -24.14 39.60 -10.61
C ASN A 273 -24.23 38.97 -9.20
N ASP A 274 -24.85 37.80 -9.11
CA ASP A 274 -25.00 37.01 -7.88
C ASP A 274 -23.83 36.03 -7.64
N ALA A 275 -22.67 36.27 -8.25
CA ALA A 275 -21.50 35.41 -8.03
C ALA A 275 -21.12 35.45 -6.55
N PHE A 276 -21.27 34.31 -5.88
CA PHE A 276 -21.10 34.19 -4.43
C PHE A 276 -19.77 33.54 -4.06
N ALA A 277 -19.16 32.78 -4.99
CA ALA A 277 -17.95 32.00 -4.76
C ALA A 277 -16.69 32.64 -5.39
N PHE A 278 -15.54 32.43 -4.75
CA PHE A 278 -14.21 32.78 -5.27
C PHE A 278 -13.98 32.14 -6.65
N GLY A 279 -13.36 32.88 -7.58
CA GLY A 279 -13.04 32.44 -8.93
C GLY A 279 -14.23 32.25 -9.89
N GLN A 280 -15.47 32.39 -9.42
CA GLN A 280 -16.66 32.13 -10.24
C GLN A 280 -16.80 33.10 -11.42
N VAL A 281 -16.51 34.39 -11.22
CA VAL A 281 -16.49 35.40 -12.30
C VAL A 281 -15.40 35.06 -13.32
N TYR A 282 -14.18 34.76 -12.86
CA TYR A 282 -13.08 34.37 -13.74
C TYR A 282 -13.41 33.12 -14.56
N VAL A 283 -14.00 32.09 -13.95
CA VAL A 283 -14.43 30.88 -14.66
C VAL A 283 -15.41 31.23 -15.76
N ALA A 284 -16.42 32.05 -15.47
CA ALA A 284 -17.41 32.48 -16.46
C ALA A 284 -16.77 33.24 -17.64
N LEU A 285 -15.95 34.26 -17.35
CA LEU A 285 -15.30 35.08 -18.38
C LEU A 285 -14.34 34.26 -19.25
N SER A 286 -13.57 33.36 -18.63
CA SER A 286 -12.55 32.55 -19.31
C SER A 286 -13.12 31.43 -20.18
N ARG A 287 -14.46 31.25 -20.25
CA ARG A 287 -15.10 30.28 -21.14
C ARG A 287 -15.16 30.75 -22.59
N CYS A 288 -15.22 32.06 -22.83
CA CYS A 288 -15.25 32.61 -24.19
C CYS A 288 -13.85 32.57 -24.84
N LYS A 289 -13.81 32.37 -26.16
CA LYS A 289 -12.57 32.49 -26.95
C LYS A 289 -12.15 33.95 -27.20
N THR A 290 -13.13 34.84 -27.39
CA THR A 290 -12.90 36.26 -27.72
C THR A 290 -13.70 37.19 -26.81
N LEU A 291 -13.28 38.45 -26.70
CA LEU A 291 -14.00 39.47 -25.95
C LEU A 291 -15.32 39.87 -26.64
N GLU A 292 -15.35 39.80 -27.97
CA GLU A 292 -16.51 40.11 -28.81
C GLU A 292 -17.62 39.06 -28.69
N GLY A 293 -17.26 37.81 -28.42
CA GLY A 293 -18.23 36.73 -28.12
C GLY A 293 -18.83 36.84 -26.72
N LEU A 294 -18.30 37.71 -25.87
CA LEU A 294 -18.76 37.93 -24.50
C LEU A 294 -19.86 38.99 -24.45
N VAL A 295 -20.96 38.70 -23.76
CA VAL A 295 -21.97 39.70 -23.38
C VAL A 295 -22.24 39.58 -21.88
N LEU A 296 -22.33 40.72 -21.18
CA LEU A 296 -22.67 40.74 -19.76
C LEU A 296 -24.15 41.07 -19.58
N SER A 297 -24.85 40.28 -18.78
CA SER A 297 -26.25 40.57 -18.37
C SER A 297 -26.36 41.72 -17.38
N ASN A 298 -25.28 41.98 -16.64
CA ASN A 298 -25.16 43.03 -15.63
C ASN A 298 -23.72 43.55 -15.64
N PRO A 299 -23.48 44.83 -15.31
CA PRO A 299 -22.12 45.32 -15.12
C PRO A 299 -21.41 44.53 -14.03
N ILE A 300 -20.15 44.16 -14.27
CA ILE A 300 -19.31 43.53 -13.26
C ILE A 300 -18.89 44.61 -12.27
N SER A 301 -19.17 44.36 -10.99
CA SER A 301 -18.72 45.21 -9.89
C SER A 301 -17.39 44.67 -9.35
N PRO A 302 -16.50 45.53 -8.81
CA PRO A 302 -15.30 45.08 -8.12
C PRO A 302 -15.61 44.14 -6.94
N ARG A 303 -16.78 44.30 -6.30
CA ARG A 303 -17.22 43.47 -5.17
C ARG A 303 -17.58 42.04 -5.57
N SER A 304 -17.92 41.82 -6.83
CA SER A 304 -18.26 40.49 -7.38
C SER A 304 -17.00 39.64 -7.63
N ILE A 305 -15.83 40.28 -7.71
CA ILE A 305 -14.53 39.61 -7.80
C ILE A 305 -14.03 39.42 -6.36
N LYS A 306 -14.40 38.29 -5.77
CA LYS A 306 -13.92 37.91 -4.44
C LYS A 306 -12.51 37.37 -4.54
N THR A 307 -11.72 37.58 -3.49
CA THR A 307 -10.34 37.11 -3.36
C THR A 307 -10.23 36.15 -2.20
N ASP A 308 -9.55 35.02 -2.42
CA ASP A 308 -9.05 34.19 -1.33
C ASP A 308 -7.56 34.46 -1.18
N THR A 309 -7.19 35.14 -0.10
CA THR A 309 -5.79 35.49 0.20
C THR A 309 -4.90 34.26 0.32
N THR A 310 -5.47 33.13 0.75
CA THR A 310 -4.76 31.85 0.86
C THR A 310 -4.31 31.35 -0.50
N VAL A 311 -5.21 31.41 -1.50
CA VAL A 311 -4.91 30.99 -2.88
C VAL A 311 -3.87 31.92 -3.49
N SER A 312 -4.04 33.23 -3.33
CA SER A 312 -3.10 34.22 -3.86
C SER A 312 -1.69 34.03 -3.30
N THR A 313 -1.57 33.81 -2.00
CA THR A 313 -0.28 33.56 -1.33
C THR A 313 0.39 32.30 -1.91
N PHE A 314 -0.35 31.19 -1.99
CA PHE A 314 0.16 29.95 -2.55
C PHE A 314 0.58 30.09 -4.03
N THR A 315 -0.22 30.77 -4.86
CA THR A 315 0.14 30.98 -6.27
C THR A 315 1.41 31.82 -6.40
N GLN A 316 1.55 32.89 -5.61
CA GLN A 316 2.77 33.71 -5.60
C GLN A 316 4.01 32.90 -5.19
N GLU A 317 3.88 32.03 -4.17
CA GLU A 317 4.97 31.12 -3.78
C GLU A 317 5.36 30.18 -4.93
N VAL A 318 4.39 29.61 -5.64
CA VAL A 318 4.65 28.74 -6.80
C VAL A 318 5.33 29.50 -7.94
N GLU A 319 4.87 30.72 -8.25
CA GLU A 319 5.46 31.56 -9.29
C GLU A 319 6.91 31.96 -8.98
N GLN A 320 7.19 32.28 -7.71
CA GLN A 320 8.52 32.66 -7.24
C GLN A 320 9.49 31.47 -7.16
N ASN A 321 8.98 30.25 -6.99
CA ASN A 321 9.77 29.03 -6.80
C ASN A 321 9.59 28.02 -7.95
N GLN A 322 9.54 28.49 -9.20
CA GLN A 322 9.51 27.58 -10.36
C GLN A 322 10.78 26.71 -10.41
N PRO A 323 10.66 25.39 -10.61
CA PRO A 323 11.82 24.51 -10.70
C PRO A 323 12.63 24.84 -11.95
N ASP A 324 13.95 24.92 -11.79
CA ASP A 324 14.88 25.12 -12.88
C ASP A 324 15.53 23.80 -13.32
N GLN A 325 16.48 23.90 -14.27
CA GLN A 325 17.23 22.75 -14.74
C GLN A 325 18.05 22.08 -13.62
N GLN A 326 18.53 22.85 -12.63
CA GLN A 326 19.28 22.29 -11.50
C GLN A 326 18.39 21.44 -10.60
N VAL A 327 17.18 21.91 -10.30
CA VAL A 327 16.17 21.15 -9.55
C VAL A 327 15.79 19.87 -10.28
N LEU A 328 15.63 19.92 -11.60
CA LEU A 328 15.33 18.73 -12.41
C LEU A 328 16.47 17.71 -12.36
N ASP A 329 17.71 18.15 -12.53
CA ASP A 329 18.87 17.25 -12.53
C ASP A 329 19.14 16.66 -11.14
N GLN A 330 18.95 17.47 -10.09
CA GLN A 330 19.03 17.00 -8.70
C GLN A 330 17.91 16.01 -8.38
N SER A 331 16.67 16.28 -8.79
CA SER A 331 15.54 15.36 -8.58
C SER A 331 15.71 14.03 -9.31
N LYS A 332 16.23 14.07 -10.55
CA LYS A 332 16.60 12.86 -11.30
C LYS A 332 17.66 12.06 -10.56
N TYR A 333 18.70 12.74 -10.08
CA TYR A 333 19.76 12.13 -9.29
C TYR A 333 19.23 11.48 -8.01
N ASP A 334 18.44 12.20 -7.21
CA ASP A 334 17.90 11.71 -5.93
C ASP A 334 16.98 10.50 -6.15
N TYR A 335 16.19 10.53 -7.23
CA TYR A 335 15.35 9.39 -7.61
C TYR A 335 16.18 8.18 -8.04
N GLN A 336 17.18 8.37 -8.91
CA GLN A 336 18.10 7.31 -9.33
C GLN A 336 18.85 6.71 -8.14
N HIS A 337 19.37 7.55 -7.25
CA HIS A 337 20.07 7.15 -6.02
C HIS A 337 19.16 6.33 -5.12
N THR A 338 17.93 6.79 -4.89
CA THR A 338 16.94 6.08 -4.09
C THR A 338 16.64 4.69 -4.65
N LEU A 339 16.39 4.57 -5.95
CA LEU A 339 16.11 3.28 -6.60
C LEU A 339 17.31 2.33 -6.52
N LEU A 340 18.53 2.85 -6.68
CA LEU A 340 19.75 2.06 -6.57
C LEU A 340 19.96 1.54 -5.14
N LEU A 341 19.75 2.37 -4.13
CA LEU A 341 19.82 1.93 -2.74
C LEU A 341 18.70 0.94 -2.38
N GLU A 342 17.50 1.13 -2.93
CA GLU A 342 16.36 0.23 -2.75
C GLU A 342 16.65 -1.17 -3.32
N LEU A 343 17.37 -1.28 -4.44
CA LEU A 343 17.78 -2.56 -5.03
C LEU A 343 18.48 -3.45 -3.99
N PHE A 344 19.37 -2.88 -3.17
CA PHE A 344 20.14 -3.60 -2.15
C PHE A 344 19.57 -3.52 -0.73
N ASP A 345 18.37 -2.94 -0.55
CA ASP A 345 17.71 -2.90 0.75
C ASP A 345 16.90 -4.20 1.02
N TYR A 346 17.19 -4.86 2.15
CA TYR A 346 16.52 -6.08 2.61
C TYR A 346 15.68 -5.85 3.87
N THR A 347 15.49 -4.60 4.30
CA THR A 347 14.79 -4.26 5.55
C THR A 347 13.38 -4.85 5.60
N SER A 348 12.62 -4.76 4.51
CA SER A 348 11.27 -5.33 4.42
C SER A 348 11.25 -6.86 4.56
N ILE A 349 12.17 -7.54 3.87
CA ILE A 349 12.32 -9.00 3.93
C ILE A 349 12.71 -9.43 5.35
N ASN A 350 13.68 -8.74 5.96
CA ASN A 350 14.11 -8.99 7.34
C ASN A 350 12.96 -8.82 8.35
N ARG A 351 12.15 -7.76 8.21
CA ARG A 351 10.99 -7.52 9.07
C ARG A 351 9.96 -8.65 8.96
N ARG A 352 9.70 -9.17 7.76
CA ARG A 352 8.77 -10.30 7.56
C ARG A 352 9.30 -11.58 8.17
N ILE A 353 10.59 -11.86 8.01
CA ILE A 353 11.25 -13.02 8.63
C ILE A 353 11.20 -12.93 10.16
N GLY A 354 11.47 -11.75 10.73
CA GLY A 354 11.33 -11.51 12.17
C GLY A 354 9.89 -11.71 12.66
N TYR A 355 8.89 -11.27 11.90
CA TYR A 355 7.48 -11.50 12.22
C TYR A 355 7.08 -12.98 12.11
N LEU A 356 7.58 -13.70 11.10
CA LEU A 356 7.41 -15.14 10.97
C LEU A 356 8.01 -15.88 12.19
N LEU A 357 9.23 -15.54 12.59
CA LEU A 357 9.87 -16.12 13.78
C LEU A 357 9.10 -15.83 15.07
N LYS A 358 8.54 -14.63 15.20
CA LYS A 358 7.65 -14.29 16.33
C LYS A 358 6.43 -15.21 16.38
N LEU A 359 5.74 -15.40 15.26
CA LEU A 359 4.58 -16.29 15.20
C LEU A 359 4.93 -17.76 15.46
N LEU A 360 6.09 -18.22 14.95
CA LEU A 360 6.58 -19.57 15.22
C LEU A 360 6.86 -19.78 16.71
N HIS A 361 7.37 -18.75 17.40
CA HIS A 361 7.61 -18.81 18.84
C HIS A 361 6.32 -18.76 19.67
N GLU A 362 5.37 -17.87 19.34
CA GLU A 362 4.07 -17.76 20.03
C GLU A 362 3.24 -19.06 19.95
N HIS A 363 3.47 -19.87 18.92
CA HIS A 363 2.75 -21.13 18.69
C HIS A 363 3.62 -22.39 18.82
N GLU A 364 4.71 -22.33 19.59
CA GLU A 364 5.68 -23.42 19.76
C GLU A 364 5.06 -24.75 20.22
N ALA A 365 3.96 -24.72 20.96
CA ALA A 365 3.27 -25.93 21.41
C ALA A 365 2.61 -26.73 20.27
N SER A 366 2.32 -26.08 19.14
CA SER A 366 1.62 -26.67 17.99
C SER A 366 2.50 -26.84 16.75
N ILE A 367 3.76 -26.43 16.82
CA ILE A 367 4.69 -26.35 15.69
C ILE A 367 5.96 -27.14 16.05
N HIS A 368 6.51 -27.87 15.08
CA HIS A 368 7.74 -28.64 15.29
C HIS A 368 8.97 -27.71 15.37
N ASP A 369 9.93 -28.05 16.22
CA ASP A 369 11.08 -27.17 16.54
C ASP A 369 12.01 -26.96 15.33
N ASN A 370 12.09 -27.95 14.42
CA ASN A 370 12.90 -27.88 13.19
C ASN A 370 12.61 -26.63 12.33
N TYR A 371 11.34 -26.20 12.21
CA TYR A 371 11.03 -25.01 11.42
C TYR A 371 11.65 -23.75 12.02
N ARG A 372 11.62 -23.63 13.36
CA ARG A 372 12.18 -22.48 14.06
C ARG A 372 13.69 -22.39 13.82
N ASP A 373 14.37 -23.53 13.87
CA ASP A 373 15.81 -23.59 13.65
C ASP A 373 16.19 -23.24 12.21
N ILE A 374 15.43 -23.71 11.22
CA ILE A 374 15.60 -23.32 9.81
C ILE A 374 15.49 -21.81 9.63
N PHE A 375 14.41 -21.19 10.13
CA PHE A 375 14.19 -19.76 9.96
C PHE A 375 15.12 -18.90 10.84
N ASN A 376 15.59 -19.41 11.98
CA ASN A 376 16.61 -18.75 12.82
C ASN A 376 17.98 -18.74 12.11
N LYS A 377 18.39 -19.87 11.52
CA LYS A 377 19.62 -19.96 10.72
C LYS A 377 19.53 -18.98 9.54
N MET A 378 18.42 -18.98 8.81
CA MET A 378 18.17 -18.02 7.73
C MET A 378 18.24 -16.56 8.21
N ALA A 379 17.62 -16.21 9.34
CA ALA A 379 17.67 -14.85 9.89
C ALA A 379 19.09 -14.44 10.31
N THR A 380 19.88 -15.37 10.84
CA THR A 380 21.28 -15.16 11.22
C THR A 380 22.13 -14.89 9.99
N SER A 381 22.05 -15.76 8.97
CA SER A 381 22.76 -15.58 7.68
C SER A 381 22.31 -14.33 6.94
N LEU A 382 21.02 -13.99 6.94
CA LEU A 382 20.52 -12.73 6.38
C LEU A 382 21.19 -11.52 7.05
N LYS A 383 21.40 -11.58 8.37
CA LYS A 383 22.03 -10.50 9.12
C LYS A 383 23.53 -10.38 8.81
N SER A 384 24.26 -11.50 8.83
CA SER A 384 25.72 -11.50 8.63
C SER A 384 26.12 -11.30 7.17
N ASP A 385 25.44 -11.95 6.24
CA ASP A 385 25.95 -12.13 4.87
C ASP A 385 25.27 -11.19 3.87
N ILE A 386 24.05 -10.72 4.19
CA ILE A 386 23.31 -9.80 3.32
C ILE A 386 23.23 -8.40 3.94
N LEU A 387 22.66 -8.24 5.13
CA LEU A 387 22.42 -6.91 5.72
C LEU A 387 23.72 -6.17 6.04
N ALA A 388 24.70 -6.84 6.65
CA ALA A 388 26.00 -6.22 6.94
C ALA A 388 26.78 -5.86 5.67
N VAL A 389 26.66 -6.67 4.62
CA VAL A 389 27.31 -6.39 3.32
C VAL A 389 26.58 -5.27 2.58
N ALA A 390 25.25 -5.23 2.62
CA ALA A 390 24.43 -4.17 2.04
C ALA A 390 24.77 -2.82 2.68
N ASP A 391 24.92 -2.76 4.00
CA ASP A 391 25.28 -1.53 4.71
C ASP A 391 26.65 -0.98 4.28
N LYS A 392 27.67 -1.86 4.20
CA LYS A 392 28.99 -1.50 3.64
C LYS A 392 28.91 -1.07 2.18
N PHE A 393 28.08 -1.76 1.39
CA PHE A 393 27.89 -1.47 -0.03
C PHE A 393 27.27 -0.09 -0.26
N LYS A 394 26.31 0.34 0.58
CA LYS A 394 25.76 1.70 0.53
C LYS A 394 26.86 2.77 0.66
N GLY A 395 27.82 2.53 1.56
CA GLY A 395 29.01 3.38 1.69
C GLY A 395 29.83 3.48 0.40
N HIS A 396 30.07 2.34 -0.27
CA HIS A 396 30.79 2.32 -1.54
C HIS A 396 30.03 3.05 -2.65
N VAL A 397 28.71 2.84 -2.77
CA VAL A 397 27.87 3.55 -3.75
C VAL A 397 28.02 5.05 -3.60
N ASN A 398 27.93 5.57 -2.37
CA ASN A 398 28.09 7.00 -2.10
C ASN A 398 29.49 7.52 -2.46
N GLN A 399 30.55 6.70 -2.32
CA GLN A 399 31.91 7.08 -2.73
C GLN A 399 32.07 7.19 -4.25
N TYR A 400 31.53 6.23 -5.02
CA TYR A 400 31.58 6.30 -6.49
C TYR A 400 30.75 7.47 -7.03
N ILE A 401 29.64 7.78 -6.36
CA ILE A 401 28.77 8.89 -6.76
C ILE A 401 29.42 10.25 -6.46
N ALA A 402 30.28 10.33 -5.45
CA ALA A 402 31.01 11.55 -5.15
C ALA A 402 31.97 11.97 -6.28
N SER A 403 32.47 11.04 -7.10
CA SER A 403 33.35 11.34 -8.23
C SER A 403 32.61 11.64 -9.53
N GLU A 404 31.50 10.94 -9.81
CA GLU A 404 30.63 11.19 -10.95
C GLU A 404 29.17 10.99 -10.52
N LYS A 405 28.40 12.08 -10.53
CA LYS A 405 27.02 12.11 -10.04
C LYS A 405 26.06 11.37 -10.97
N ASN A 406 26.38 11.23 -12.25
CA ASN A 406 25.49 10.54 -13.19
C ASN A 406 25.56 9.02 -13.01
N ILE A 407 24.60 8.46 -12.26
CA ILE A 407 24.58 7.04 -11.88
C ILE A 407 24.60 6.11 -13.11
N GLU A 408 23.84 6.43 -14.17
CA GLU A 408 23.75 5.58 -15.37
C GLU A 408 25.00 5.67 -16.25
N ARG A 409 25.73 6.79 -16.22
CA ARG A 409 26.96 7.01 -17.01
C ARG A 409 28.26 6.74 -16.25
N ASN A 410 28.19 6.55 -14.94
CA ASN A 410 29.33 6.25 -14.10
C ASN A 410 29.79 4.80 -14.30
N PHE A 411 30.71 4.57 -15.24
CA PHE A 411 31.20 3.22 -15.58
C PHE A 411 31.74 2.44 -14.37
N ALA A 412 32.45 3.11 -13.46
CA ALA A 412 33.02 2.47 -12.27
C ALA A 412 31.92 2.03 -11.29
N LEU A 413 30.89 2.86 -11.10
CA LEU A 413 29.71 2.48 -10.32
C LEU A 413 28.94 1.35 -10.99
N GLN A 414 28.74 1.40 -12.31
CA GLN A 414 28.03 0.37 -13.07
C GLN A 414 28.70 -0.99 -12.93
N GLU A 415 30.03 -1.08 -13.10
CA GLU A 415 30.77 -2.33 -12.89
C GLU A 415 30.62 -2.83 -11.45
N ARG A 416 30.66 -1.92 -10.48
CA ARG A 416 30.49 -2.27 -9.06
C ARG A 416 29.08 -2.79 -8.77
N VAL A 417 28.05 -2.18 -9.37
CA VAL A 417 26.65 -2.60 -9.25
C VAL A 417 26.45 -3.97 -9.89
N MET A 418 27.01 -4.23 -11.07
CA MET A 418 26.93 -5.55 -11.72
C MET A 418 27.47 -6.67 -10.81
N LYS A 419 28.68 -6.49 -10.26
CA LYS A 419 29.29 -7.45 -9.33
C LYS A 419 28.48 -7.62 -8.04
N ALA A 420 27.92 -6.53 -7.52
CA ALA A 420 27.06 -6.59 -6.35
C ALA A 420 25.75 -7.32 -6.65
N SER A 421 25.11 -7.03 -7.78
CA SER A 421 23.89 -7.71 -8.22
C SER A 421 24.08 -9.21 -8.36
N GLU A 422 25.22 -9.66 -8.90
CA GLU A 422 25.57 -11.08 -8.96
C GLU A 422 25.74 -11.70 -7.56
N TYR A 423 26.51 -11.04 -6.68
CA TYR A 423 26.71 -11.48 -5.30
C TYR A 423 25.38 -11.58 -4.52
N PHE A 424 24.61 -10.50 -4.50
CA PHE A 424 23.35 -10.42 -3.76
C PHE A 424 22.31 -11.38 -4.32
N LEU A 425 22.28 -11.62 -5.64
CA LEU A 425 21.41 -12.63 -6.23
C LEU A 425 21.79 -14.03 -5.71
N GLY A 426 23.08 -14.39 -5.75
CA GLY A 426 23.56 -15.68 -5.24
C GLY A 426 23.26 -15.89 -3.76
N THR A 427 23.52 -14.90 -2.90
CA THR A 427 23.23 -14.99 -1.47
C THR A 427 21.73 -14.99 -1.18
N THR A 428 20.93 -14.23 -1.92
CA THR A 428 19.45 -14.25 -1.80
C THR A 428 18.90 -15.62 -2.16
N ASP A 429 19.46 -16.24 -3.20
CA ASP A 429 19.04 -17.55 -3.67
C ASP A 429 19.33 -18.61 -2.60
N ALA A 430 20.57 -18.66 -2.10
CA ALA A 430 21.01 -19.64 -1.11
C ALA A 430 20.34 -19.46 0.27
N ILE A 431 20.26 -18.22 0.78
CA ILE A 431 19.81 -17.96 2.15
C ILE A 431 18.28 -17.91 2.23
N ILE A 432 17.61 -17.31 1.25
CA ILE A 432 16.18 -16.98 1.36
C ILE A 432 15.36 -17.83 0.40
N TYR A 433 15.63 -17.74 -0.90
CA TYR A 433 14.77 -18.32 -1.93
C TYR A 433 14.68 -19.85 -1.82
N GLU A 434 15.81 -20.54 -1.68
CA GLU A 434 15.80 -22.00 -1.55
C GLU A 434 15.09 -22.46 -0.29
N VAL A 435 15.32 -21.78 0.83
CA VAL A 435 14.68 -22.10 2.12
C VAL A 435 13.15 -21.95 2.00
N ILE A 436 12.65 -20.81 1.53
CA ILE A 436 11.20 -20.57 1.44
C ILE A 436 10.48 -21.44 0.38
N GLN A 437 11.22 -21.95 -0.61
CA GLN A 437 10.68 -22.87 -1.62
C GLN A 437 10.67 -24.32 -1.12
N LYS A 438 11.70 -24.75 -0.39
CA LYS A 438 11.82 -26.11 0.14
C LYS A 438 10.95 -26.31 1.40
N THR A 439 10.72 -25.27 2.19
CA THR A 439 9.96 -25.39 3.45
C THR A 439 8.45 -25.30 3.22
N THR A 440 7.73 -26.37 3.55
CA THR A 440 6.26 -26.38 3.67
C THR A 440 5.89 -26.58 5.12
N ILE A 441 5.34 -25.55 5.77
CA ILE A 441 5.00 -25.64 7.20
C ILE A 441 3.62 -26.28 7.36
N GLU A 442 3.58 -27.45 8.00
CA GLU A 442 2.33 -28.13 8.32
C GLU A 442 1.85 -27.80 9.74
N ILE A 443 0.71 -27.11 9.84
CA ILE A 443 0.14 -26.66 11.12
C ILE A 443 -1.30 -27.13 11.24
N ASP A 444 -1.67 -27.67 12.41
CA ASP A 444 -3.02 -28.17 12.68
C ASP A 444 -4.04 -27.04 12.95
N ASN A 445 -3.59 -25.93 13.55
CA ASN A 445 -4.42 -24.76 13.80
C ASN A 445 -4.65 -23.97 12.50
N LYS A 446 -5.89 -23.99 11.99
CA LYS A 446 -6.29 -23.35 10.73
C LYS A 446 -6.00 -21.84 10.70
N THR A 447 -6.21 -21.12 11.80
CA THR A 447 -5.99 -19.67 11.87
C THR A 447 -4.50 -19.35 11.81
N VAL A 448 -3.69 -20.05 12.61
CA VAL A 448 -2.22 -19.89 12.63
C VAL A 448 -1.63 -20.27 11.27
N LYS A 449 -2.09 -21.38 10.68
CA LYS A 449 -1.72 -21.82 9.33
C LYS A 449 -2.00 -20.75 8.29
N LYS A 450 -3.18 -20.12 8.33
CA LYS A 450 -3.54 -19.04 7.40
C LYS A 450 -2.60 -17.83 7.53
N SER A 451 -2.33 -17.40 8.76
CA SER A 451 -1.42 -16.26 9.02
C SER A 451 0.00 -16.54 8.54
N ILE A 452 0.56 -17.71 8.87
CA ILE A 452 1.91 -18.11 8.46
C ILE A 452 2.01 -18.26 6.94
N ASN A 453 1.03 -18.92 6.30
CA ASN A 453 1.01 -19.06 4.85
C ASN A 453 0.92 -17.70 4.15
N THR A 454 0.14 -16.76 4.70
CA THR A 454 0.05 -15.41 4.14
C THR A 454 1.42 -14.73 4.16
N ILE A 455 2.16 -14.82 5.26
CA ILE A 455 3.50 -14.22 5.38
C ILE A 455 4.52 -14.91 4.48
N LEU A 456 4.46 -16.24 4.36
CA LEU A 456 5.34 -16.99 3.45
C LEU A 456 5.08 -16.62 1.99
N GLU A 457 3.82 -16.46 1.58
CA GLU A 457 3.47 -16.00 0.24
C GLU A 457 3.94 -14.56 -0.02
N GLU A 458 3.78 -13.66 0.95
CA GLU A 458 4.34 -12.30 0.86
C GLU A 458 5.87 -12.31 0.78
N LEU A 459 6.54 -13.16 1.57
CA LEU A 459 7.99 -13.31 1.56
C LEU A 459 8.48 -13.88 0.22
N ARG A 460 7.79 -14.88 -0.34
CA ARG A 460 8.04 -15.42 -1.69
C ARG A 460 7.90 -14.35 -2.76
N ARG A 461 6.82 -13.56 -2.70
CA ARG A 461 6.59 -12.44 -3.62
C ARG A 461 7.71 -11.40 -3.53
N ASP A 462 8.02 -10.91 -2.33
CA ASP A 462 9.06 -9.89 -2.13
C ASP A 462 10.44 -10.41 -2.56
N THR A 463 10.75 -11.67 -2.25
CA THR A 463 12.00 -12.33 -2.67
C THR A 463 12.08 -12.46 -4.19
N ASN A 464 11.00 -12.87 -4.86
CA ASN A 464 10.97 -12.96 -6.33
C ASN A 464 11.16 -11.61 -7.02
N ILE A 465 10.47 -10.57 -6.53
CA ILE A 465 10.66 -9.20 -7.05
C ILE A 465 12.12 -8.78 -6.90
N LYS A 466 12.71 -8.99 -5.71
CA LYS A 466 14.11 -8.67 -5.43
C LYS A 466 15.06 -9.40 -6.37
N ARG A 467 14.88 -10.71 -6.56
CA ARG A 467 15.68 -11.54 -7.47
C ARG A 467 15.59 -11.06 -8.92
N SER A 468 14.39 -10.81 -9.41
CA SER A 468 14.20 -10.31 -10.78
C SER A 468 14.89 -8.97 -10.99
N CYS A 469 14.79 -8.05 -10.03
CA CYS A 469 15.48 -6.75 -10.08
C CYS A 469 17.00 -6.88 -10.02
N LEU A 470 17.54 -7.77 -9.17
CA LEU A 470 18.98 -8.05 -9.11
C LEU A 470 19.48 -8.64 -10.43
N LYS A 471 18.73 -9.59 -10.98
CA LYS A 471 19.05 -10.23 -12.27
C LYS A 471 19.07 -9.23 -13.42
N SER A 472 18.12 -8.30 -13.48
CA SER A 472 18.12 -7.27 -14.54
C SER A 472 19.29 -6.29 -14.43
N CYS A 473 19.84 -6.09 -13.23
CA CYS A 473 20.97 -5.21 -12.98
C CYS A 473 22.34 -5.88 -13.14
N GLN A 474 22.41 -7.18 -13.48
CA GLN A 474 23.69 -7.86 -13.78
C GLN A 474 24.40 -7.29 -15.01
N ASN A 475 23.67 -6.61 -15.90
CA ASN A 475 24.22 -5.93 -17.08
C ASN A 475 24.31 -4.40 -16.90
N GLY A 476 24.19 -3.93 -15.66
CA GLY A 476 24.18 -2.50 -15.32
C GLY A 476 22.81 -2.03 -14.85
N PHE A 477 22.82 -0.96 -14.07
CA PHE A 477 21.63 -0.30 -13.57
C PHE A 477 21.14 0.77 -14.54
N ASN A 478 19.89 0.60 -14.99
CA ASN A 478 19.15 1.58 -15.77
C ASN A 478 17.74 1.72 -15.17
N VAL A 479 17.28 2.96 -14.97
CA VAL A 479 16.02 3.25 -14.28
C VAL A 479 14.84 2.61 -14.98
N LYS A 480 14.74 2.77 -16.30
CA LYS A 480 13.61 2.25 -17.08
C LYS A 480 13.55 0.73 -16.98
N ASN A 481 14.67 0.05 -17.25
CA ASN A 481 14.73 -1.41 -17.17
C ASN A 481 14.43 -1.93 -15.75
N TYR A 482 14.95 -1.25 -14.72
CA TYR A 482 14.68 -1.59 -13.32
C TYR A 482 13.19 -1.48 -12.97
N LEU A 483 12.55 -0.35 -13.31
CA LEU A 483 11.13 -0.12 -13.04
C LEU A 483 10.23 -1.08 -13.81
N ASP A 484 10.51 -1.29 -15.10
CA ASP A 484 9.78 -2.24 -15.95
C ASP A 484 9.88 -3.67 -15.39
N THR A 485 11.09 -4.08 -14.98
CA THR A 485 11.32 -5.40 -14.37
C THR A 485 10.59 -5.54 -13.04
N LYS A 486 10.65 -4.51 -12.18
CA LYS A 486 10.00 -4.50 -10.87
C LYS A 486 8.48 -4.57 -11.00
N ALA A 487 7.90 -3.82 -11.94
CA ALA A 487 6.48 -3.87 -12.24
C ALA A 487 6.06 -5.26 -12.72
N LYS A 488 6.76 -5.81 -13.73
CA LYS A 488 6.49 -7.17 -14.24
C LYS A 488 6.58 -8.24 -13.16
N ALA A 489 7.64 -8.21 -12.35
CA ALA A 489 7.83 -9.19 -11.27
C ALA A 489 6.81 -9.06 -10.13
N ALA A 490 6.26 -7.86 -9.88
CA ALA A 490 5.19 -7.66 -8.91
C ALA A 490 3.82 -8.15 -9.42
N ILE A 491 3.68 -8.27 -10.74
CA ILE A 491 2.46 -8.67 -11.43
C ILE A 491 2.47 -10.20 -11.64
N GLU A 492 3.61 -10.78 -12.02
CA GLU A 492 3.77 -12.23 -12.19
C GLU A 492 3.47 -12.99 -10.89
N LYS A 493 2.62 -14.03 -10.99
CA LYS A 493 2.45 -14.99 -9.90
C LYS A 493 3.79 -15.70 -9.65
N PRO A 494 4.19 -15.91 -8.39
CA PRO A 494 5.30 -16.80 -8.07
C PRO A 494 5.08 -18.11 -8.85
N LYS A 495 6.11 -18.60 -9.56
CA LYS A 495 6.03 -19.93 -10.15
C LYS A 495 5.57 -20.89 -9.05
N PRO A 496 4.60 -21.78 -9.33
CA PRO A 496 4.17 -22.77 -8.35
C PRO A 496 5.40 -23.55 -7.87
N LEU A 497 5.34 -24.00 -6.61
CA LEU A 497 6.33 -24.88 -6.00
C LEU A 497 6.87 -25.83 -7.07
N ILE A 498 8.20 -25.85 -7.25
CA ILE A 498 8.85 -26.80 -8.17
C ILE A 498 8.19 -28.15 -7.94
N ASP A 499 7.63 -28.71 -9.02
CA ASP A 499 6.91 -29.97 -9.04
C ASP A 499 7.69 -30.99 -8.21
N GLN A 500 7.19 -31.32 -7.01
CA GLN A 500 7.91 -32.06 -5.96
C GLN A 500 8.30 -33.49 -6.39
N LYS A 501 7.99 -33.89 -7.64
CA LYS A 501 8.32 -35.19 -8.22
C LYS A 501 9.73 -35.30 -8.81
N LYS A 502 10.52 -34.23 -8.92
CA LYS A 502 11.80 -34.29 -9.68
C LYS A 502 13.10 -33.88 -8.96
N LEU A 503 13.07 -33.65 -7.65
CA LEU A 503 14.28 -33.41 -6.84
C LEU A 503 14.33 -34.35 -5.62
N ILE A 504 14.08 -35.64 -5.85
CA ILE A 504 14.06 -36.68 -4.80
C ILE A 504 15.46 -37.25 -4.52
N ASP A 505 16.45 -37.01 -5.39
CA ASP A 505 17.80 -37.50 -5.13
C ASP A 505 18.72 -36.40 -4.59
N ASN A 506 19.27 -36.68 -3.40
CA ASN A 506 20.41 -36.05 -2.75
C ASN A 506 20.14 -34.77 -1.94
N SER A 507 19.62 -34.94 -0.71
CA SER A 507 20.33 -34.58 0.55
C SER A 507 19.38 -34.62 1.76
N SER A 508 19.66 -35.54 2.69
CA SER A 508 19.40 -35.49 4.14
C SER A 508 18.32 -34.52 4.67
N ASN A 509 17.04 -34.91 4.56
CA ASN A 509 15.94 -34.41 5.38
C ASN A 509 15.02 -35.60 5.72
N LEU A 510 15.41 -36.37 6.74
CA LEU A 510 14.89 -37.71 7.03
C LEU A 510 13.53 -37.77 7.78
N THR A 511 12.84 -36.67 8.04
CA THR A 511 11.65 -36.70 8.94
C THR A 511 10.32 -36.25 8.33
N GLU A 512 10.28 -35.46 7.27
CA GLU A 512 9.00 -35.04 6.64
C GLU A 512 8.54 -35.94 5.48
N ASN A 513 9.47 -36.64 4.84
CA ASN A 513 9.22 -37.46 3.66
C ASN A 513 9.29 -38.97 3.93
N SER A 514 9.19 -39.40 5.19
CA SER A 514 9.11 -40.84 5.48
C SER A 514 7.72 -41.37 5.10
N GLU A 515 7.70 -42.54 4.48
CA GLU A 515 6.45 -43.26 4.18
C GLU A 515 5.63 -43.49 5.46
N LEU A 516 6.30 -43.67 6.61
CA LEU A 516 5.68 -43.76 7.93
C LEU A 516 4.92 -42.49 8.35
N PHE A 517 5.46 -41.30 8.08
CA PHE A 517 4.75 -40.04 8.35
C PHE A 517 3.45 -39.94 7.56
N THR A 518 3.51 -40.30 6.28
CA THR A 518 2.33 -40.30 5.40
C THR A 518 1.27 -41.28 5.91
N LEU A 519 1.69 -42.47 6.34
CA LEU A 519 0.82 -43.49 6.92
C LEU A 519 0.13 -43.00 8.20
N LEU A 520 0.91 -42.53 9.18
CA LEU A 520 0.39 -42.07 10.48
C LEU A 520 -0.49 -40.81 10.33
N ARG A 521 -0.13 -39.90 9.42
CA ARG A 521 -0.92 -38.71 9.10
C ARG A 521 -2.25 -39.05 8.45
N THR A 522 -2.24 -39.96 7.48
CA THR A 522 -3.46 -40.42 6.80
C THR A 522 -4.39 -41.09 7.80
N TRP A 523 -3.86 -41.95 8.65
CA TRP A 523 -4.59 -42.56 9.76
C TRP A 523 -5.21 -41.51 10.69
N ARG A 524 -4.43 -40.53 11.16
CA ARG A 524 -4.93 -39.46 12.05
C ARG A 524 -6.07 -38.69 11.39
N ASN A 525 -5.91 -38.32 10.12
CA ASN A 525 -6.92 -37.56 9.38
C ASN A 525 -8.21 -38.37 9.16
N ASN A 526 -8.11 -39.68 8.94
CA ASN A 526 -9.27 -40.56 8.81
C ASN A 526 -9.99 -40.73 10.15
N LYS A 527 -9.25 -40.92 11.25
CA LYS A 527 -9.83 -40.97 12.60
C LYS A 527 -10.48 -39.64 12.98
N ALA A 528 -9.86 -38.52 12.66
CA ALA A 528 -10.44 -37.19 12.88
C ALA A 528 -11.79 -37.03 12.16
N LYS A 529 -11.90 -37.51 10.91
CA LYS A 529 -13.15 -37.53 10.15
C LYS A 529 -14.19 -38.49 10.73
N GLU A 530 -13.77 -39.68 11.16
CA GLU A 530 -14.64 -40.71 11.74
C GLU A 530 -15.35 -40.20 13.01
N TYR A 531 -14.63 -39.46 13.85
CA TYR A 531 -15.16 -38.92 15.11
C TYR A 531 -15.72 -37.49 15.00
N ASP A 532 -15.74 -36.89 13.81
CA ASP A 532 -16.07 -35.47 13.58
C ASP A 532 -15.29 -34.51 14.51
N LEU A 533 -14.00 -34.77 14.68
CA LEU A 533 -13.09 -33.99 15.53
C LEU A 533 -11.98 -33.37 14.68
N PRO A 534 -11.42 -32.22 15.10
CA PRO A 534 -10.25 -31.66 14.44
C PRO A 534 -9.01 -32.54 14.68
N ALA A 535 -8.10 -32.62 13.69
CA ALA A 535 -6.96 -33.56 13.71
C ALA A 535 -6.08 -33.47 14.96
N TYR A 536 -5.88 -32.28 15.52
CA TYR A 536 -5.12 -32.08 16.75
C TYR A 536 -5.77 -32.72 18.00
N ALA A 537 -7.09 -32.94 18.00
CA ALA A 537 -7.81 -33.59 19.08
C ALA A 537 -7.43 -35.08 19.17
N ILE A 538 -7.27 -35.72 18.01
CA ILE A 538 -6.71 -37.08 17.91
C ILE A 538 -5.25 -37.02 18.37
N MET A 539 -4.42 -36.24 17.67
CA MET A 539 -3.00 -36.09 17.98
C MET A 539 -2.41 -34.84 17.33
N HIS A 540 -1.60 -34.10 18.08
CA HIS A 540 -0.86 -32.96 17.54
C HIS A 540 0.19 -33.42 16.52
N GLN A 541 0.42 -32.61 15.49
CA GLN A 541 1.44 -32.85 14.47
C GLN A 541 2.83 -33.10 15.07
N LYS A 542 3.20 -32.36 16.14
CA LYS A 542 4.47 -32.56 16.87
C LYS A 542 4.62 -34.00 17.38
N THR A 543 3.55 -34.59 17.89
CA THR A 543 3.55 -35.98 18.36
C THR A 543 3.68 -37.00 17.22
N LEU A 544 3.19 -36.70 16.01
CA LEU A 544 3.44 -37.55 14.83
C LEU A 544 4.93 -37.60 14.47
N PHE A 545 5.62 -36.45 14.56
CA PHE A 545 7.06 -36.40 14.37
C PHE A 545 7.82 -37.14 15.48
N ASP A 546 7.43 -36.92 16.74
CA ASP A 546 8.05 -37.62 17.87
C ASP A 546 7.90 -39.16 17.74
N LEU A 547 6.80 -39.65 17.15
CA LEU A 547 6.62 -41.07 16.83
C LEU A 547 7.55 -41.60 15.74
N ILE A 548 7.87 -40.79 14.74
CA ILE A 548 8.79 -41.18 13.66
C ILE A 548 10.22 -41.19 14.17
N VAL A 549 10.57 -40.26 15.06
CA VAL A 549 11.88 -40.24 15.70
C VAL A 549 12.02 -41.42 16.66
N ALA A 550 10.99 -41.75 17.43
CA ALA A 550 11.05 -42.80 18.46
C ALA A 550 10.80 -44.23 17.93
N MET A 551 10.03 -44.41 16.86
CA MET A 551 9.57 -45.70 16.28
C MET A 551 9.24 -46.79 17.32
N PRO A 552 8.34 -46.52 18.29
CA PRO A 552 8.04 -47.45 19.37
C PRO A 552 7.43 -48.77 18.86
N VAL A 553 7.90 -49.89 19.39
CA VAL A 553 7.36 -51.24 19.13
C VAL A 553 6.68 -51.87 20.34
N SER A 554 6.70 -51.19 21.48
CA SER A 554 6.00 -51.60 22.70
C SER A 554 5.20 -50.46 23.32
N LEU A 555 4.16 -50.79 24.09
CA LEU A 555 3.38 -49.80 24.84
C LEU A 555 4.26 -49.03 25.84
N LYS A 556 5.33 -49.66 26.36
CA LYS A 556 6.29 -49.01 27.26
C LYS A 556 7.09 -47.90 26.56
N GLU A 557 7.48 -48.12 25.31
CA GLU A 557 8.17 -47.12 24.49
C GLU A 557 7.19 -46.01 24.04
N LEU A 558 5.95 -46.37 23.69
CA LEU A 558 4.93 -45.41 23.27
C LEU A 558 4.57 -44.39 24.36
N ILE A 559 4.55 -44.83 25.64
CA ILE A 559 4.35 -43.95 26.81
C ILE A 559 5.40 -42.83 26.91
N GLN A 560 6.62 -43.08 26.42
CA GLN A 560 7.72 -42.10 26.52
C GLN A 560 7.62 -40.99 25.47
N VAL A 561 6.75 -41.16 24.46
CA VAL A 561 6.51 -40.17 23.41
C VAL A 561 5.61 -39.04 23.93
N LYS A 562 6.10 -37.80 23.86
CA LYS A 562 5.36 -36.62 24.37
C LYS A 562 4.04 -36.43 23.61
N GLY A 563 2.93 -36.44 24.35
CA GLY A 563 1.57 -36.31 23.82
C GLY A 563 0.72 -37.59 23.88
N PHE A 564 1.30 -38.71 24.32
CA PHE A 564 0.61 -39.97 24.65
C PHE A 564 0.36 -40.12 26.15
N GLY A 565 -0.74 -39.56 26.63
CA GLY A 565 -1.27 -39.88 27.96
C GLY A 565 -2.02 -41.22 27.97
N LYS A 566 -2.24 -41.79 29.17
CA LYS A 566 -2.92 -43.08 29.38
C LYS A 566 -4.18 -43.27 28.52
N LYS A 567 -5.05 -42.23 28.48
CA LYS A 567 -6.29 -42.24 27.69
C LYS A 567 -6.10 -42.39 26.17
N ARG A 568 -5.06 -41.78 25.59
CA ARG A 568 -4.77 -41.87 24.15
C ARG A 568 -4.12 -43.20 23.79
N ILE A 569 -3.35 -43.77 24.71
CA ILE A 569 -2.77 -45.10 24.55
C ILE A 569 -3.86 -46.16 24.58
N ASP A 570 -4.79 -46.06 25.53
CA ASP A 570 -5.92 -46.97 25.63
C ASP A 570 -6.82 -46.89 24.38
N GLN A 571 -6.95 -45.71 23.77
CA GLN A 571 -7.80 -45.50 22.59
C GLN A 571 -7.13 -45.83 21.25
N TYR A 572 -5.84 -45.52 21.09
CA TYR A 572 -5.17 -45.54 19.77
C TYR A 572 -3.82 -46.24 19.77
N GLY A 573 -3.30 -46.68 20.92
CA GLY A 573 -1.94 -47.17 21.06
C GLY A 573 -1.65 -48.43 20.24
N GLU A 574 -2.57 -49.40 20.25
CA GLU A 574 -2.41 -50.66 19.50
C GLU A 574 -2.40 -50.42 17.98
N GLU A 575 -3.33 -49.62 17.45
CA GLU A 575 -3.38 -49.30 16.00
C GLU A 575 -2.08 -48.65 15.52
N ILE A 576 -1.51 -47.75 16.33
CA ILE A 576 -0.28 -47.04 16.02
C ILE A 576 0.94 -47.96 16.07
N LEU A 577 1.01 -48.82 17.10
CA LEU A 577 2.08 -49.82 17.20
C LEU A 577 2.03 -50.82 16.04
N THR A 578 0.84 -51.24 15.61
CA THR A 578 0.71 -52.11 14.43
C THR A 578 1.24 -51.44 13.16
N MET A 579 0.92 -50.17 12.93
CA MET A 579 1.44 -49.42 11.76
C MET A 579 2.96 -49.27 11.80
N ILE A 580 3.53 -48.96 12.96
CA ILE A 580 4.98 -48.79 13.12
C ILE A 580 5.72 -50.13 12.99
N LYS A 581 5.19 -51.21 13.58
CA LYS A 581 5.76 -52.56 13.43
C LYS A 581 5.75 -53.03 11.98
N LYS A 582 4.61 -52.89 11.32
CA LYS A 582 4.47 -53.24 9.90
C LYS A 582 5.45 -52.44 9.03
N TYR A 583 5.59 -51.15 9.28
CA TYR A 583 6.55 -50.31 8.56
C TYR A 583 8.00 -50.79 8.73
N ARG A 584 8.39 -51.20 9.95
CA ARG A 584 9.71 -51.77 10.24
C ARG A 584 9.94 -53.10 9.54
N GLU A 585 8.93 -53.96 9.50
CA GLU A 585 8.98 -55.26 8.81
C GLU A 585 9.08 -55.07 7.29
N ASP A 586 8.24 -54.22 6.69
CA ASP A 586 8.19 -53.96 5.25
C ASP A 586 9.50 -53.34 4.71
N ASN A 587 10.23 -52.60 5.57
CA ASN A 587 11.49 -51.95 5.21
C ASN A 587 12.75 -52.69 5.73
N ASN A 588 12.61 -53.92 6.24
CA ASN A 588 13.72 -54.72 6.81
C ASN A 588 14.57 -53.96 7.87
N ILE A 589 13.92 -53.13 8.69
CA ILE A 589 14.59 -52.31 9.70
C ILE A 589 14.89 -53.19 10.93
N GLU A 590 16.03 -53.88 10.91
CA GLU A 590 16.55 -54.64 12.06
C GLU A 590 16.91 -53.68 13.22
N ILE A 591 16.86 -54.16 14.46
CA ILE A 591 17.17 -53.37 15.67
C ILE A 591 18.58 -52.73 15.57
N THR A 592 19.50 -53.41 14.89
CA THR A 592 20.87 -52.97 14.56
C THR A 592 20.94 -51.75 13.62
N GLN A 593 19.96 -51.56 12.72
CA GLN A 593 19.88 -50.37 11.85
C GLN A 593 19.21 -49.18 12.56
N ILE A 594 18.42 -49.40 13.60
CA ILE A 594 17.89 -48.31 14.45
C ILE A 594 18.98 -47.76 15.34
N GLU A 595 19.94 -48.57 15.77
CA GLU A 595 21.15 -48.09 16.44
C GLU A 595 22.07 -47.31 15.47
N GLU A 596 22.09 -47.64 14.16
CA GLU A 596 22.78 -46.85 13.13
C GLU A 596 22.04 -45.57 12.76
N ILE A 597 20.71 -45.56 12.66
CA ILE A 597 19.87 -44.36 12.47
C ILE A 597 19.95 -43.47 13.72
N GLN A 598 19.96 -44.05 14.93
CA GLN A 598 20.19 -43.33 16.18
C GLN A 598 21.62 -42.79 16.25
N LYS A 599 22.64 -43.54 15.82
CA LYS A 599 24.04 -43.05 15.74
C LYS A 599 24.27 -42.02 14.63
N GLU A 600 23.61 -42.10 13.48
CA GLU A 600 23.66 -41.08 12.41
C GLU A 600 22.91 -39.80 12.84
N LEU A 601 21.80 -39.92 13.57
CA LEU A 601 21.08 -38.79 14.17
C LEU A 601 21.76 -38.22 15.43
N GLU A 602 22.56 -39.02 16.14
CA GLU A 602 23.43 -38.58 17.25
C GLU A 602 24.76 -37.99 16.74
N SER A 603 25.22 -38.32 15.53
CA SER A 603 26.43 -37.77 14.90
C SER A 603 26.20 -36.56 14.01
N ILE A 604 24.94 -36.25 13.67
CA ILE A 604 24.53 -34.88 13.33
C ILE A 604 24.25 -34.18 14.66
N GLU A 605 25.24 -33.46 15.20
CA GLU A 605 25.13 -32.76 16.48
C GLU A 605 23.75 -32.10 16.69
N PRO A 606 22.95 -32.55 17.67
CA PRO A 606 22.11 -31.66 18.41
C PRO A 606 23.04 -30.92 19.38
N GLU A 607 23.18 -29.61 19.23
CA GLU A 607 23.59 -28.78 20.36
C GLU A 607 22.61 -29.05 21.52
N LYS A 608 23.10 -29.88 22.44
CA LYS A 608 22.68 -30.10 23.82
C LYS A 608 21.32 -29.53 24.19
N ILE A 609 20.38 -30.46 24.37
CA ILE A 609 19.28 -30.45 25.33
C ILE A 609 19.53 -29.39 26.44
N LYS A 610 18.79 -28.28 26.36
CA LYS A 610 18.73 -27.19 27.35
C LYS A 610 18.09 -27.66 28.66
N ILE A 611 18.75 -28.59 29.36
CA ILE A 611 18.51 -28.88 30.78
C ILE A 611 19.83 -29.02 31.57
N ASN A 612 20.99 -29.24 30.93
CA ASN A 612 22.23 -29.51 31.68
C ASN A 612 23.16 -28.27 31.90
N THR A 613 22.97 -27.14 31.19
CA THR A 613 23.87 -25.99 31.39
C THR A 613 23.71 -25.33 32.75
N LYS A 614 22.48 -25.23 33.26
CA LYS A 614 22.20 -24.74 34.62
C LYS A 614 22.78 -25.69 35.66
N GLN A 615 22.50 -26.99 35.53
CA GLN A 615 22.99 -28.02 36.45
C GLN A 615 24.51 -28.04 36.56
N SER A 616 25.22 -27.98 35.43
CA SER A 616 26.69 -27.93 35.45
C SER A 616 27.26 -26.66 36.10
N SER A 617 26.55 -25.51 36.10
CA SER A 617 27.01 -24.32 36.84
C SER A 617 26.83 -24.54 38.33
N PHE A 618 25.71 -25.17 38.69
CA PHE A 618 25.34 -25.44 40.06
C PHE A 618 26.23 -26.52 40.69
N ASP A 619 26.59 -27.57 39.95
CA ASP A 619 27.51 -28.61 40.42
C ASP A 619 28.92 -28.03 40.65
N LEU A 620 29.41 -27.15 39.77
CA LEU A 620 30.68 -26.43 39.97
C LEU A 620 30.60 -25.43 41.13
N PHE A 621 29.47 -24.76 41.31
CA PHE A 621 29.24 -23.90 42.48
C PHE A 621 29.24 -24.71 43.78
N LYS A 622 28.56 -25.87 43.83
CA LYS A 622 28.61 -26.81 44.96
C LYS A 622 30.01 -27.38 45.23
N SER A 623 30.87 -27.41 44.22
CA SER A 623 32.29 -27.80 44.38
C SER A 623 33.16 -26.71 45.02
N GLY A 624 32.59 -25.54 45.32
CA GLY A 624 33.25 -24.44 46.03
C GLY A 624 33.89 -23.37 45.15
N LYS A 625 33.63 -23.39 43.83
CA LYS A 625 34.13 -22.38 42.88
C LYS A 625 33.27 -21.12 42.90
N SER A 626 33.92 -19.97 42.73
CA SER A 626 33.28 -18.67 42.57
C SER A 626 32.56 -18.52 41.22
N ILE A 627 31.64 -17.58 41.10
CA ILE A 627 30.91 -17.30 39.85
C ILE A 627 31.88 -16.93 38.72
N GLU A 628 32.94 -16.20 39.05
CA GLU A 628 34.00 -15.77 38.14
C GLU A 628 34.81 -16.95 37.61
N GLU A 629 35.18 -17.90 38.49
CA GLU A 629 35.90 -19.11 38.11
C GLU A 629 35.03 -20.03 37.24
N ILE A 630 33.74 -20.18 37.59
CA ILE A 630 32.80 -20.97 36.80
C ILE A 630 32.59 -20.33 35.42
N ALA A 631 32.50 -19.00 35.37
CA ALA A 631 32.36 -18.26 34.12
C ALA A 631 33.59 -18.46 33.22
N ALA A 632 34.80 -18.33 33.78
CA ALA A 632 36.05 -18.53 33.04
C ALA A 632 36.23 -19.98 32.57
N GLU A 633 36.01 -20.96 33.45
CA GLU A 633 36.16 -22.39 33.15
C GLU A 633 35.16 -22.88 32.11
N ARG A 634 33.95 -22.29 32.09
CA ARG A 634 32.89 -22.66 31.16
C ARG A 634 32.80 -21.78 29.93
N GLY A 635 33.64 -20.76 29.81
CA GLY A 635 33.60 -19.81 28.69
C GLY A 635 32.32 -18.98 28.61
N PHE A 636 31.66 -18.72 29.74
CA PHE A 636 30.44 -17.90 29.82
C PHE A 636 30.72 -16.52 30.44
N ALA A 637 29.86 -15.55 30.16
CA ALA A 637 29.84 -14.30 30.93
C ALA A 637 29.33 -14.57 32.36
N GLN A 638 29.84 -13.84 33.36
CA GLN A 638 29.40 -13.96 34.77
C GLN A 638 27.87 -13.84 34.90
N THR A 639 27.26 -12.92 34.14
CA THR A 639 25.80 -12.71 34.08
C THR A 639 25.01 -13.95 33.67
N THR A 640 25.61 -14.84 32.89
CA THR A 640 25.00 -16.09 32.46
C THR A 640 25.04 -17.13 33.58
N ILE A 641 26.14 -17.19 34.34
CA ILE A 641 26.26 -18.06 35.52
C ILE A 641 25.33 -17.58 36.64
N GLU A 642 25.22 -16.27 36.86
CA GLU A 642 24.25 -15.68 37.81
C GLU A 642 22.82 -16.11 37.48
N ARG A 643 22.39 -16.03 36.20
CA ARG A 643 21.08 -16.51 35.75
C ARG A 643 20.89 -18.02 35.89
N HIS A 644 21.98 -18.80 35.81
CA HIS A 644 21.90 -20.24 36.06
C HIS A 644 21.64 -20.53 37.54
N LEU A 645 22.29 -19.81 38.46
CA LEU A 645 22.11 -19.97 39.91
C LEU A 645 20.78 -19.41 40.41
N GLU A 646 20.26 -18.33 39.81
CA GLU A 646 18.93 -17.76 40.07
C GLU A 646 17.81 -18.82 40.02
N TYR A 647 17.91 -19.74 39.06
CA TYR A 647 16.97 -20.84 38.92
C TYR A 647 16.98 -21.78 40.14
N PHE A 648 18.16 -22.11 40.68
CA PHE A 648 18.31 -23.00 41.84
C PHE A 648 17.91 -22.33 43.16
N ILE A 649 17.96 -21.00 43.22
CA ILE A 649 17.36 -20.23 44.31
C ILE A 649 15.83 -20.41 44.28
N HIS A 650 15.20 -20.21 43.12
CA HIS A 650 13.75 -20.31 42.95
C HIS A 650 13.20 -21.71 43.25
N VAL A 651 13.91 -22.77 42.84
CA VAL A 651 13.51 -24.16 43.15
C VAL A 651 13.92 -24.62 44.56
N GLY A 652 14.57 -23.76 45.34
CA GLY A 652 14.92 -24.01 46.74
C GLY A 652 16.16 -24.90 46.96
N GLU A 653 16.90 -25.24 45.91
CA GLU A 653 18.12 -26.06 45.99
C GLU A 653 19.38 -25.26 46.37
N LEU A 654 19.35 -23.94 46.20
CA LEU A 654 20.41 -23.01 46.58
C LEU A 654 19.88 -21.97 47.58
N LYS A 655 20.52 -21.85 48.74
CA LYS A 655 20.16 -20.82 49.72
C LYS A 655 20.71 -19.46 49.28
N ILE A 656 19.86 -18.45 49.25
CA ILE A 656 20.22 -17.06 48.91
C ILE A 656 21.42 -16.56 49.74
N ASP A 657 21.51 -16.99 51.00
CA ASP A 657 22.56 -16.58 51.93
C ASP A 657 23.98 -17.02 51.50
N GLN A 658 24.10 -17.90 50.50
CA GLN A 658 25.38 -18.29 49.89
C GLN A 658 25.85 -17.34 48.78
N LEU A 659 24.97 -16.46 48.30
CA LEU A 659 25.20 -15.55 47.18
C LEU A 659 25.01 -14.07 47.56
N VAL A 660 24.17 -13.78 48.55
CA VAL A 660 23.90 -12.43 49.02
C VAL A 660 24.03 -12.40 50.54
N THR A 661 24.87 -11.48 51.05
CA THR A 661 25.04 -11.27 52.49
C THR A 661 23.73 -10.85 53.15
N SER A 662 23.51 -11.21 54.41
CA SER A 662 22.30 -10.89 55.16
C SER A 662 21.98 -9.38 55.21
N GLU A 663 23.00 -8.52 55.29
CA GLU A 663 22.83 -7.06 55.28
C GLU A 663 22.21 -6.55 53.95
N LYS A 664 22.75 -6.98 52.81
CA LYS A 664 22.23 -6.63 51.48
C LYS A 664 20.83 -7.20 51.24
N ARG A 665 20.55 -8.41 51.72
CA ARG A 665 19.24 -9.05 51.59
C ARG A 665 18.15 -8.25 52.31
N ILE A 666 18.42 -7.76 53.52
CA ILE A 666 17.50 -6.91 54.28
C ILE A 666 17.22 -5.61 53.50
N LEU A 667 18.26 -4.93 53.03
CA LEU A 667 18.13 -3.69 52.23
C LEU A 667 17.27 -3.88 50.97
N ILE A 668 17.48 -4.96 50.22
CA ILE A 668 16.72 -5.24 49.00
C ILE A 668 15.27 -5.62 49.34
N SER A 669 15.06 -6.45 50.36
CA SER A 669 13.74 -6.86 50.82
C SER A 669 12.93 -5.66 51.34
N ASP A 670 13.54 -4.76 52.12
CA ASP A 670 12.88 -3.55 52.63
C ASP A 670 12.48 -2.60 51.49
N TYR A 671 13.31 -2.50 50.46
CA TYR A 671 13.01 -1.68 49.28
C TYR A 671 11.75 -2.18 48.54
N PHE A 672 11.69 -3.47 48.20
CA PHE A 672 10.53 -4.05 47.51
C PHE A 672 9.28 -4.13 48.40
N THR A 673 9.44 -4.29 49.72
CA THR A 673 8.32 -4.21 50.67
C THR A 673 7.67 -2.83 50.63
N ASN A 674 8.47 -1.77 50.55
CA ASN A 674 7.98 -0.39 50.49
C ASN A 674 7.60 0.07 49.06
N ASN A 675 8.04 -0.65 48.02
CA ASN A 675 7.83 -0.30 46.62
C ASN A 675 7.49 -1.54 45.76
N PRO A 676 6.30 -2.16 45.95
CA PRO A 676 5.94 -3.43 45.33
C PRO A 676 5.83 -3.40 43.80
N GLU A 677 5.59 -2.23 43.20
CA GLU A 677 5.49 -2.03 41.74
C GLU A 677 6.83 -1.62 41.10
N SER A 678 7.93 -1.59 41.87
CA SER A 678 9.23 -1.16 41.35
C SER A 678 9.86 -2.20 40.42
N ASN A 679 10.47 -1.75 39.32
CA ASN A 679 11.22 -2.62 38.40
C ASN A 679 12.72 -2.64 38.75
N LEU A 680 13.45 -3.64 38.25
CA LEU A 680 14.88 -3.85 38.51
C LEU A 680 15.76 -2.61 38.26
N SER A 681 15.42 -1.79 37.27
CA SER A 681 16.21 -0.59 36.93
C SER A 681 16.02 0.52 37.98
N LEU A 682 14.79 0.72 38.44
CA LEU A 682 14.48 1.66 39.52
C LEU A 682 15.05 1.20 40.87
N ALA A 683 14.98 -0.11 41.16
CA ALA A 683 15.59 -0.71 42.34
C ALA A 683 17.11 -0.49 42.34
N LYS A 684 17.78 -0.70 41.20
CA LYS A 684 19.23 -0.48 41.08
C LYS A 684 19.62 0.98 41.32
N ILE A 685 18.84 1.94 40.80
CA ILE A 685 19.10 3.37 41.02
C ILE A 685 18.98 3.72 42.51
N ALA A 686 17.98 3.17 43.21
CA ALA A 686 17.73 3.46 44.62
C ALA A 686 18.72 2.77 45.58
N LEU A 687 19.13 1.54 45.25
CA LEU A 687 20.02 0.72 46.09
C LEU A 687 21.52 1.00 45.85
N GLY A 688 21.85 1.76 44.80
CA GLY A 688 23.20 2.23 44.51
C GLY A 688 24.13 1.19 43.89
N ASP A 689 25.39 1.58 43.67
CA ASP A 689 26.35 0.76 42.92
C ASP A 689 26.85 -0.47 43.68
N ASN A 690 26.78 -0.46 45.01
CA ASN A 690 27.24 -1.54 45.89
C ASN A 690 26.38 -2.82 45.85
N ILE A 691 25.20 -2.78 45.21
CA ILE A 691 24.30 -3.93 45.05
C ILE A 691 24.16 -4.26 43.57
N SER A 692 24.63 -5.43 43.12
CA SER A 692 24.60 -5.81 41.71
C SER A 692 23.16 -6.08 41.22
N TYR A 693 22.93 -5.97 39.92
CA TYR A 693 21.65 -6.37 39.32
C TYR A 693 21.30 -7.85 39.58
N ALA A 694 22.29 -8.70 39.82
CA ALA A 694 22.07 -10.11 40.16
C ALA A 694 21.64 -10.28 41.60
N GLU A 695 22.25 -9.56 42.54
CA GLU A 695 21.85 -9.57 43.95
C GLU A 695 20.39 -9.12 44.12
N ILE A 696 19.95 -8.11 43.35
CA ILE A 696 18.53 -7.67 43.35
C ILE A 696 17.61 -8.79 42.83
N ARG A 697 17.99 -9.47 41.73
CA ARG A 697 17.22 -10.59 41.16
C ARG A 697 17.17 -11.82 42.06
N PHE A 698 18.20 -12.06 42.89
CA PHE A 698 18.22 -13.20 43.80
C PHE A 698 17.29 -13.03 45.01
N VAL A 699 16.94 -11.78 45.35
CA VAL A 699 16.13 -11.44 46.54
C VAL A 699 14.69 -11.09 46.19
N GLN A 700 14.44 -10.53 44.99
CA GLN A 700 13.09 -10.40 44.41
C GLN A 700 12.44 -11.78 44.27
#